data_AF-F4PWU9-F1
#
_entry.id   AF-F4PWU9-F1
#
_cell.length_a   1.000
_cell.length_b   1.000
_cell.length_c   1.000
_cell.angle_alpha   90.00
_cell.angle_beta   90.00
_cell.angle_gamma   90.00
#
_symmetry.space_group_name_H-M   'P 1'
#
loop_
_entity.id
_entity.type
_entity.pdbx_description
1 polymer ?
#
loop_
_entity_poly.entity_id
_entity_poly.type
_entity_poly.pdbx_seq_one_letter_code
_entity_poly.pdbx_strand_id
1 'polypeptide(L)'
;MDSNNNNSNNSNNNNNNNNNNDNTKELIQRVFKNVYLLRLILKQTRNYHCVTWLGVQVPKYDPSFLAVLRWPQVPSDESNSYSPLRRRYKHLLHDLEWVLKNRYYSLFRDIMTAHGKEATVPTRVIELTRECVQDGRVVRMLLETLPNEFTTYFSTSDGCAADHMTPHQRSKSGANPYVMPAPSSLRFVAQYLMSIVENGCFESWTAVVSFVNKGLAKRVIRPPPPPQVSALSAVFSYFVSGTGADSESVSSNDADTHKHSILHLLLHQNTQLPPSMLKSRNMIVDMIIKLCITSNKKEILANIFETVGVDRVCAFIKLMADQPGYSQVSEYLLGDTIDNSETLAYVASVLPFKYFNILFKDPQVIIFRSKDIGVIAKYLTSPINTYNNDISILQLLCDSIKSKLSHPNTSTMSSPPSFQLLSTIINHFKQHIQINLKDIVDTINSFTPPPTLSSPITTKKNNNHKNNINNNNLPINENNNILYCAELFFLLSKHDQKTRETLERDYFSQPEWKKDKSLVAIYQCLIKQLDNNDSEHFQQRCQYLLNRVGFGFICLFGSLALVKTSFSLLQKDQSGFGKHRVHLLSSNVKVLEFCFDIILKSIAGGVGQQFVVYEIAESTLAVSKAFERDEWDVIKYLTIKVLPVIDELKVFNITLELHASASRRSEIQVVQAIKPYCLHFPNYSVDPQLLSSTIVEPTNIEEPTTTEYRETYQDEDMDPRVEEKLNSRYKFQITQTDVYIDRPIQMLHIGYVKRLIQTYQDYIVIQDPQTWKTVGMHGSVAWVEEILLKYTKIEKMATCYDLLREGAKQNHDYGGEILQYIDNLSLKILPTKMLPKK
;
A
#
# COMPACT_ATOMS: atom_id res chain seq x y z
N MET A 1 26.82 -16.60 -44.36
CA MET A 1 26.31 -15.22 -44.40
C MET A 1 26.15 -14.75 -42.97
N ASP A 2 27.17 -14.01 -42.56
CA ASP A 2 27.20 -12.86 -41.64
C ASP A 2 26.60 -12.97 -40.23
N SER A 3 27.53 -13.09 -39.28
CA SER A 3 27.83 -12.11 -38.22
C SER A 3 26.67 -11.58 -37.35
N ASN A 4 26.67 -11.89 -36.04
CA ASN A 4 27.30 -10.98 -35.09
C ASN A 4 27.38 -11.52 -33.64
N ASN A 5 28.49 -11.13 -33.04
CA ASN A 5 29.01 -11.39 -31.70
C ASN A 5 28.37 -10.43 -30.67
N ASN A 6 28.19 -10.85 -29.42
CA ASN A 6 28.75 -10.10 -28.27
C ASN A 6 28.63 -10.82 -26.92
N ASN A 7 29.82 -11.08 -26.37
CA ASN A 7 30.23 -11.30 -24.98
C ASN A 7 29.31 -10.73 -23.87
N SER A 8 28.94 -11.59 -22.91
CA SER A 8 28.76 -11.17 -21.51
C SER A 8 30.01 -11.53 -20.71
N ASN A 9 30.81 -10.51 -20.39
CA ASN A 9 31.98 -10.63 -19.54
C ASN A 9 31.58 -10.96 -18.10
N ASN A 10 32.30 -11.93 -17.57
CA ASN A 10 32.31 -12.37 -16.20
C ASN A 10 33.00 -11.30 -15.32
N SER A 11 32.24 -10.60 -14.48
CA SER A 11 32.79 -9.72 -13.43
C SER A 11 31.97 -9.90 -12.15
N ASN A 12 32.36 -10.89 -11.36
CA ASN A 12 31.87 -11.08 -10.01
C ASN A 12 33.01 -11.64 -9.15
N ASN A 13 33.96 -10.77 -8.79
CA ASN A 13 34.93 -11.03 -7.73
C ASN A 13 35.66 -9.74 -7.34
N ASN A 14 35.01 -8.88 -6.53
CA ASN A 14 35.72 -7.84 -5.76
C ASN A 14 34.88 -7.12 -4.68
N ASN A 15 34.03 -7.84 -3.93
CA ASN A 15 33.26 -7.23 -2.82
C ASN A 15 33.56 -7.78 -1.41
N ASN A 16 34.58 -8.62 -1.24
CA ASN A 16 34.88 -9.23 0.07
C ASN A 16 35.86 -8.45 0.97
N ASN A 17 36.44 -7.33 0.52
CA ASN A 17 37.43 -6.59 1.34
C ASN A 17 36.85 -5.46 2.22
N ASN A 18 35.60 -5.03 2.03
CA ASN A 18 35.01 -3.99 2.88
C ASN A 18 34.42 -4.52 4.21
N ASN A 19 33.96 -5.78 4.26
CA ASN A 19 33.37 -6.36 5.48
C ASN A 19 34.38 -6.54 6.62
N ASN A 20 35.67 -6.68 6.34
CA ASN A 20 36.70 -6.83 7.38
C ASN A 20 36.97 -5.54 8.15
N ASN A 21 36.81 -4.36 7.51
CA ASN A 21 37.03 -3.08 8.18
C ASN A 21 35.90 -2.75 9.17
N ASP A 22 34.66 -3.10 8.83
CA ASP A 22 33.52 -2.88 9.72
C ASP A 22 33.53 -3.85 10.90
N ASN A 23 33.89 -5.11 10.68
CA ASN A 23 34.11 -6.07 11.77
C ASN A 23 35.25 -5.64 12.71
N THR A 24 36.33 -5.07 12.19
CA THR A 24 37.45 -4.59 13.00
C THR A 24 37.06 -3.36 13.82
N LYS A 25 36.31 -2.41 13.24
CA LYS A 25 35.75 -1.27 13.99
C LYS A 25 34.77 -1.73 15.06
N GLU A 26 33.94 -2.73 14.78
CA GLU A 26 32.99 -3.28 15.74
C GLU A 26 33.71 -4.00 16.89
N LEU A 27 34.75 -4.78 16.59
CA LEU A 27 35.60 -5.43 17.60
C LEU A 27 36.32 -4.41 18.49
N ILE A 28 36.93 -3.38 17.90
CA ILE A 28 37.57 -2.28 18.63
C ILE A 28 36.53 -1.59 19.53
N GLN A 29 35.36 -1.24 19.00
CA GLN A 29 34.28 -0.64 19.79
C GLN A 29 33.80 -1.56 20.93
N ARG A 30 33.68 -2.87 20.71
CA ARG A 30 33.32 -3.85 21.76
C ARG A 30 34.37 -3.90 22.88
N VAL A 31 35.66 -3.82 22.52
CA VAL A 31 36.76 -3.78 23.48
C VAL A 31 36.73 -2.50 24.33
N PHE A 32 36.53 -1.33 23.70
CA PHE A 32 36.48 -0.05 24.40
C PHE A 32 35.17 0.20 25.16
N LYS A 33 34.06 -0.44 24.77
CA LYS A 33 32.79 -0.45 25.53
C LYS A 33 32.87 -1.33 26.79
N ASN A 34 33.72 -2.36 26.79
CA ASN A 34 33.90 -3.23 27.94
C ASN A 34 34.92 -2.62 28.92
N VAL A 35 34.41 -1.90 29.93
CA VAL A 35 35.22 -1.20 30.96
C VAL A 35 36.23 -2.13 31.63
N TYR A 36 35.85 -3.38 31.90
CA TYR A 36 36.75 -4.36 32.53
C TYR A 36 37.88 -4.74 31.59
N LEU A 37 37.57 -5.06 30.33
CA LEU A 37 38.56 -5.45 29.32
C LEU A 37 39.50 -4.29 28.98
N LEU A 38 38.99 -3.06 28.85
CA LEU A 38 39.81 -1.88 28.64
C LEU A 38 40.76 -1.64 29.82
N ARG A 39 40.27 -1.74 31.06
CA ARG A 39 41.11 -1.65 32.27
C ARG A 39 42.16 -2.77 32.30
N LEU A 40 41.81 -3.97 31.84
CA LEU A 40 42.71 -5.12 31.81
C LEU A 40 43.79 -4.99 30.74
N ILE A 41 43.44 -4.51 29.54
CA ILE A 41 44.37 -4.18 28.46
C ILE A 41 45.30 -3.05 28.89
N LEU A 42 44.77 -1.97 29.48
CA LEU A 42 45.59 -0.87 30.01
C LEU A 42 46.51 -1.36 31.15
N LYS A 43 46.06 -2.33 31.96
CA LYS A 43 46.83 -2.95 33.04
C LYS A 43 47.91 -3.91 32.54
N GLN A 44 47.69 -4.59 31.43
CA GLN A 44 48.64 -5.54 30.84
C GLN A 44 49.65 -4.87 29.89
N THR A 45 49.23 -3.83 29.17
CA THR A 45 50.09 -3.15 28.19
C THR A 45 50.94 -2.04 28.81
N ARG A 46 50.61 -1.56 30.03
CA ARG A 46 51.36 -0.50 30.72
C ARG A 46 51.41 -0.71 32.23
N ASN A 47 52.56 -0.41 32.82
CA ASN A 47 52.84 -0.63 34.24
C ASN A 47 51.88 0.19 35.14
N TYR A 48 51.02 -0.51 35.89
CA TYR A 48 49.85 0.03 36.61
C TYR A 48 50.20 1.08 37.67
N HIS A 49 51.44 1.09 38.17
CA HIS A 49 51.91 2.01 39.21
C HIS A 49 52.32 3.40 38.70
N CYS A 50 52.27 3.65 37.38
CA CYS A 50 52.78 4.89 36.78
C CYS A 50 51.78 5.62 35.86
N VAL A 51 50.49 5.23 35.86
CA VAL A 51 49.47 5.79 34.97
C VAL A 51 48.59 6.79 35.71
N THR A 52 48.89 8.07 35.56
CA THR A 52 47.94 9.17 35.83
C THR A 52 47.80 9.98 34.55
N TRP A 53 46.63 9.87 33.91
CA TRP A 53 46.23 10.42 32.60
C TRP A 53 46.87 9.78 31.34
N LEU A 54 46.11 8.89 30.68
CA LEU A 54 46.35 8.28 29.36
C LEU A 54 47.80 7.77 29.09
N GLY A 55 48.54 7.41 30.14
CA GLY A 55 49.91 6.88 30.04
C GLY A 55 51.03 7.93 30.06
N VAL A 56 50.77 9.13 30.56
CA VAL A 56 51.76 10.19 30.74
C VAL A 56 51.65 10.76 32.14
N GLN A 57 52.67 10.57 32.98
CA GLN A 57 52.78 11.28 34.25
C GLN A 57 52.86 12.80 33.97
N VAL A 58 51.78 13.54 34.24
CA VAL A 58 51.85 14.99 34.45
C VAL A 58 52.66 15.17 35.73
N PRO A 59 53.80 15.88 35.74
CA PRO A 59 54.50 16.14 36.98
C PRO A 59 53.53 16.82 37.94
N LYS A 60 53.48 16.37 39.19
CA LYS A 60 52.93 17.22 40.25
C LYS A 60 53.66 18.54 40.13
N TYR A 61 52.93 19.64 39.97
CA TYR A 61 53.52 20.96 40.16
C TYR A 61 53.88 21.03 41.63
N ASP A 62 55.11 20.63 41.91
CA ASP A 62 55.74 20.86 43.19
C ASP A 62 56.26 22.29 43.14
N PRO A 63 55.68 23.25 43.88
CA PRO A 63 56.19 24.62 43.92
C PRO A 63 57.64 24.71 44.41
N SER A 64 58.21 23.60 44.90
CA SER A 64 59.64 23.40 45.19
C SER A 64 60.53 23.27 43.94
N PHE A 65 60.03 23.58 42.74
CA PHE A 65 60.69 23.40 41.44
C PHE A 65 61.93 24.30 41.18
N LEU A 66 62.79 24.47 42.18
CA LEU A 66 64.20 24.85 42.01
C LEU A 66 65.05 23.68 41.43
N ALA A 67 64.48 22.48 41.27
CA ALA A 67 65.18 21.33 40.69
C ALA A 67 65.37 21.41 39.15
N VAL A 68 64.66 22.30 38.44
CA VAL A 68 64.94 22.58 37.01
C VAL A 68 66.19 23.45 36.81
N LEU A 69 66.67 24.13 37.85
CA LEU A 69 67.92 24.88 37.82
C LEU A 69 69.17 24.01 38.06
N ARG A 70 69.02 22.69 38.26
CA ARG A 70 70.14 21.73 38.39
C ARG A 70 70.11 20.61 37.36
N TRP A 71 69.59 20.86 36.18
CA TRP A 71 70.04 20.09 35.02
C TRP A 71 71.43 20.60 34.62
N PRO A 72 72.43 19.72 34.45
CA PRO A 72 73.79 20.15 34.12
C PRO A 72 73.72 20.99 32.84
N GLN A 73 74.36 22.16 32.89
CA GLN A 73 74.50 23.07 31.77
C GLN A 73 75.05 22.29 30.57
N VAL A 74 74.18 21.89 29.65
CA VAL A 74 74.58 21.50 28.31
C VAL A 74 74.92 22.81 27.60
N PRO A 75 76.10 22.91 26.95
CA PRO A 75 76.53 24.14 26.31
C PRO A 75 75.53 24.60 25.26
N SER A 76 75.39 25.91 25.20
CA SER A 76 74.67 26.70 24.21
C SER A 76 75.08 26.32 22.79
N ASP A 77 74.33 25.40 22.18
CA ASP A 77 74.18 25.35 20.73
C ASP A 77 72.71 25.18 20.36
N GLU A 78 72.32 26.00 19.40
CA GLU A 78 70.95 26.33 19.08
C GLU A 78 70.19 25.19 18.40
N SER A 79 68.89 25.17 18.68
CA SER A 79 67.81 24.45 18.00
C SER A 79 67.57 22.99 18.38
N ASN A 80 66.34 22.73 18.85
CA ASN A 80 65.63 21.44 18.93
C ASN A 80 65.69 20.58 20.20
N SER A 81 66.00 21.14 21.37
CA SER A 81 65.62 20.49 22.64
C SER A 81 64.15 20.80 23.01
N TYR A 82 63.21 20.12 22.35
CA TYR A 82 61.81 20.12 22.75
C TYR A 82 61.66 19.38 24.09
N SER A 83 61.27 20.09 25.15
CA SER A 83 61.10 19.47 26.48
C SER A 83 60.15 18.26 26.41
N PRO A 84 60.51 17.10 26.99
CA PRO A 84 59.68 15.88 26.96
C PRO A 84 58.26 16.11 27.48
N LEU A 85 58.09 17.08 28.38
CA LEU A 85 56.82 17.49 29.00
C LEU A 85 55.85 18.12 27.99
N ARG A 86 56.33 18.97 27.08
CA ARG A 86 55.49 19.63 26.08
C ARG A 86 55.00 18.66 24.99
N ARG A 87 55.82 17.68 24.59
CA ARG A 87 55.41 16.59 23.69
C ARG A 87 54.34 15.69 24.32
N ARG A 88 54.57 15.30 25.57
CA ARG A 88 53.68 14.46 26.37
C ARG A 88 52.30 15.09 26.60
N TYR A 89 52.24 16.39 26.93
CA TYR A 89 50.98 17.14 27.05
C TYR A 89 50.23 17.26 25.71
N LYS A 90 50.95 17.46 24.60
CA LYS A 90 50.33 17.50 23.26
C LYS A 90 49.75 16.14 22.85
N HIS A 91 50.41 15.02 23.17
CA HIS A 91 49.87 13.68 22.91
C HIS A 91 48.60 13.43 23.73
N LEU A 92 48.59 13.86 24.98
CA LEU A 92 47.45 13.75 25.89
C LEU A 92 46.23 14.56 25.41
N LEU A 93 46.46 15.79 24.93
CA LEU A 93 45.45 16.61 24.28
C LEU A 93 44.90 15.94 23.02
N HIS A 94 45.78 15.33 22.21
CA HIS A 94 45.43 14.59 21.00
C HIS A 94 44.62 13.32 21.32
N ASP A 95 44.98 12.60 22.39
CA ASP A 95 44.28 11.40 22.82
C ASP A 95 42.88 11.75 23.37
N LEU A 96 42.71 12.87 24.07
CA LEU A 96 41.39 13.38 24.46
C LEU A 96 40.55 13.81 23.27
N GLU A 97 41.14 14.55 22.34
CA GLU A 97 40.49 14.90 21.08
C GLU A 97 40.05 13.63 20.33
N TRP A 98 40.89 12.59 20.32
CA TRP A 98 40.56 11.29 19.75
C TRP A 98 39.43 10.59 20.51
N VAL A 99 39.46 10.57 21.84
CA VAL A 99 38.40 9.97 22.69
C VAL A 99 37.05 10.64 22.44
N LEU A 100 37.02 11.97 22.35
CA LEU A 100 35.82 12.75 22.07
C LEU A 100 35.31 12.50 20.64
N LYS A 101 36.20 12.57 19.63
CA LYS A 101 35.86 12.30 18.22
C LYS A 101 35.33 10.88 17.98
N ASN A 102 35.84 9.90 18.73
CA ASN A 102 35.41 8.51 18.62
C ASN A 102 34.31 8.11 19.60
N ARG A 103 33.70 9.08 20.31
CA ARG A 103 32.56 8.89 21.22
C ARG A 103 32.81 7.91 22.37
N TYR A 104 34.04 7.80 22.87
CA TYR A 104 34.39 6.95 24.02
C TYR A 104 34.07 7.64 25.35
N TYR A 105 32.80 8.00 25.54
CA TYR A 105 32.37 8.86 26.64
C TYR A 105 32.51 8.24 28.04
N SER A 106 32.48 6.90 28.16
CA SER A 106 32.73 6.21 29.42
C SER A 106 34.16 6.41 29.91
N LEU A 107 35.13 6.24 29.00
CA LEU A 107 36.53 6.51 29.28
C LEU A 107 36.76 7.99 29.59
N PHE A 108 36.15 8.88 28.80
CA PHE A 108 36.21 10.31 29.06
C PHE A 108 35.65 10.69 30.44
N ARG A 109 34.53 10.08 30.85
CA ARG A 109 33.93 10.26 32.17
C ARG A 109 34.86 9.78 33.29
N ASP A 110 35.44 8.59 33.17
CA ASP A 110 36.40 8.07 34.17
C ASP A 110 37.61 9.02 34.31
N ILE A 111 38.13 9.52 33.18
CA ILE A 111 39.24 10.47 33.10
C ILE A 111 38.90 11.79 33.80
N MET A 112 37.74 12.37 33.51
CA MET A 112 37.29 13.64 34.08
C MET A 112 36.94 13.52 35.56
N THR A 113 36.36 12.38 35.99
CA THR A 113 36.02 12.15 37.40
C THR A 113 37.28 11.99 38.26
N ALA A 114 38.30 11.31 37.75
CA ALA A 114 39.53 11.05 38.48
C ALA A 114 40.45 12.29 38.60
N HIS A 115 40.48 13.16 37.59
CA HIS A 115 41.49 14.22 37.49
C HIS A 115 40.96 15.60 37.10
N GLY A 116 39.64 15.78 36.97
CA GLY A 116 39.05 17.00 36.42
C GLY A 116 39.35 18.28 37.22
N LYS A 117 39.65 18.17 38.52
CA LYS A 117 40.00 19.33 39.36
C LYS A 117 41.39 19.90 39.09
N GLU A 118 42.28 19.13 38.47
CA GLU A 118 43.68 19.52 38.21
C GLU A 118 43.91 19.92 36.74
N ALA A 119 42.92 19.72 35.87
CA ALA A 119 43.07 19.89 34.43
C ALA A 119 42.68 21.30 33.98
N THR A 120 43.65 22.13 33.60
CA THR A 120 43.39 23.34 32.80
C THR A 120 43.15 22.93 31.35
N VAL A 121 41.92 23.07 30.86
CA VAL A 121 41.52 22.61 29.52
C VAL A 121 41.58 23.77 28.52
N PRO A 122 42.34 23.65 27.41
CA PRO A 122 42.38 24.69 26.37
C PRO A 122 41.01 24.89 25.72
N THR A 123 40.72 26.13 25.29
CA THR A 123 39.47 26.53 24.60
C THR A 123 39.08 25.59 23.45
N ARG A 124 40.07 25.16 22.64
CA ARG A 124 39.86 24.21 21.54
C ARG A 124 39.27 22.87 21.99
N VAL A 125 39.60 22.40 23.19
CA VAL A 125 39.01 21.16 23.72
C VAL A 125 37.59 21.38 24.20
N ILE A 126 37.27 22.56 24.74
CA ILE A 126 35.89 22.95 25.06
C ILE A 126 35.04 22.98 23.79
N GLU A 127 35.57 23.48 22.67
CA GLU A 127 34.89 23.42 21.36
C GLU A 127 34.60 21.99 20.92
N LEU A 128 35.56 21.06 21.09
CA LEU A 128 35.37 19.64 20.75
C LEU A 128 34.31 18.95 21.60
N THR A 129 33.94 19.50 22.76
CA THR A 129 32.83 18.93 23.55
C THR A 129 31.48 19.05 22.85
N ARG A 130 31.36 19.88 21.79
CA ARG A 130 30.17 19.91 20.92
C ARG A 130 29.87 18.55 20.28
N GLU A 131 30.86 17.68 20.11
CA GLU A 131 30.66 16.31 19.62
C GLU A 131 29.95 15.42 20.65
N CYS A 132 29.98 15.80 21.94
CA CYS A 132 29.42 15.02 23.05
C CYS A 132 27.95 15.32 23.34
N VAL A 133 27.33 16.26 22.62
CA VAL A 133 25.97 16.76 22.93
C VAL A 133 24.87 15.69 22.84
N GLN A 134 25.18 14.53 22.26
CA GLN A 134 24.32 13.34 22.25
C GLN A 134 24.08 12.76 23.66
N ASP A 135 25.02 12.91 24.59
CA ASP A 135 24.92 12.39 25.95
C ASP A 135 24.84 13.52 26.99
N GLY A 136 23.61 13.81 27.43
CA GLY A 136 23.35 14.86 28.41
C GLY A 136 24.02 14.64 29.77
N ARG A 137 24.37 13.39 30.13
CA ARG A 137 25.10 13.12 31.39
C ARG A 137 26.55 13.56 31.27
N VAL A 138 27.17 13.34 30.12
CA VAL A 138 28.55 13.75 29.82
C VAL A 138 28.64 15.27 29.76
N VAL A 139 27.70 15.93 29.05
CA VAL A 139 27.62 17.40 29.00
C VAL A 139 27.45 17.98 30.40
N ARG A 140 26.54 17.43 31.22
CA ARG A 140 26.34 17.89 32.61
C ARG A 140 27.60 17.75 33.45
N MET A 141 28.24 16.58 33.40
CA MET A 141 29.51 16.34 34.10
C MET A 141 30.60 17.34 33.65
N LEU A 142 30.69 17.62 32.35
CA LEU A 142 31.65 18.57 31.80
C LEU A 142 31.42 19.99 32.32
N LEU A 143 30.17 20.45 32.34
CA LEU A 143 29.80 21.77 32.87
C LEU A 143 30.06 21.89 34.37
N GLU A 144 29.91 20.80 35.13
CA GLU A 144 30.18 20.74 36.57
C GLU A 144 31.67 20.67 36.89
N THR A 145 32.45 19.98 36.05
CA THR A 145 33.88 19.73 36.26
C THR A 145 34.76 20.87 35.75
N LEU A 146 34.36 21.50 34.64
CA LEU A 146 35.11 22.58 33.97
C LEU A 146 34.32 23.91 33.91
N PRO A 147 33.73 24.38 35.03
CA PRO A 147 32.83 25.53 35.00
C PRO A 147 33.56 26.82 34.60
N ASN A 148 34.84 26.96 34.94
CA ASN A 148 35.60 28.18 34.63
C ASN A 148 35.99 28.23 33.15
N GLU A 149 36.33 27.09 32.57
CA GLU A 149 36.72 26.95 31.17
C GLU A 149 35.50 27.16 30.27
N PHE A 150 34.34 26.57 30.58
CA PHE A 150 33.10 26.85 29.85
C PHE A 150 32.65 28.30 30.02
N THR A 151 32.77 28.86 31.22
CA THR A 151 32.50 30.28 31.43
C THR A 151 33.42 31.11 30.54
N THR A 152 34.73 30.85 30.55
CA THR A 152 35.71 31.57 29.72
C THR A 152 35.43 31.39 28.24
N TYR A 153 35.10 30.19 27.79
CA TYR A 153 34.76 29.89 26.40
C TYR A 153 33.54 30.68 25.92
N PHE A 154 32.42 30.62 26.64
CA PHE A 154 31.23 31.39 26.32
C PHE A 154 31.41 32.90 26.43
N SER A 155 32.56 33.32 26.94
CA SER A 155 32.90 34.70 27.23
C SER A 155 34.01 35.27 26.39
N THR A 156 34.73 34.43 25.63
CA THR A 156 35.93 34.82 24.91
C THR A 156 35.53 35.78 23.80
N SER A 157 36.04 37.01 23.84
CA SER A 157 35.69 38.04 22.87
C SER A 157 36.56 37.95 21.61
N ASP A 158 36.39 36.93 20.75
CA ASP A 158 37.05 36.74 19.44
C ASP A 158 38.57 37.07 19.33
N GLY A 159 39.28 37.14 20.47
CA GLY A 159 40.64 37.66 20.57
C GLY A 159 41.73 36.63 20.26
N CYS A 160 41.37 35.38 19.96
CA CYS A 160 42.35 34.34 19.60
C CYS A 160 43.00 34.57 18.22
N ALA A 161 42.56 35.55 17.43
CA ALA A 161 43.34 36.00 16.27
C ALA A 161 44.61 36.81 16.67
N ALA A 162 44.73 37.25 17.93
CA ALA A 162 45.87 38.03 18.38
C ALA A 162 47.17 37.21 18.59
N ASP A 163 47.07 35.88 18.75
CA ASP A 163 48.27 35.02 18.89
C ASP A 163 49.01 34.78 17.57
N HIS A 164 48.46 35.25 16.44
CA HIS A 164 49.12 35.25 15.13
C HIS A 164 49.50 36.65 14.63
N MET A 165 49.20 37.73 15.37
CA MET A 165 49.73 39.05 15.05
C MET A 165 51.16 39.16 15.55
N THR A 166 52.11 39.34 14.62
CA THR A 166 53.52 39.52 14.94
C THR A 166 53.73 40.75 15.85
N PRO A 167 54.74 40.74 16.74
CA PRO A 167 55.01 41.83 17.67
C PRO A 167 55.12 43.23 17.01
N HIS A 168 55.43 43.28 15.72
CA HIS A 168 55.53 44.53 14.95
C HIS A 168 54.21 45.19 14.56
N GLN A 169 53.06 44.51 14.65
CA GLN A 169 51.75 45.13 14.38
C GLN A 169 51.10 45.75 15.63
N ARG A 170 51.62 45.45 16.83
CA ARG A 170 51.05 45.95 18.11
C ARG A 170 51.40 47.41 18.45
N SER A 171 52.42 47.99 17.81
CA SER A 171 52.96 49.31 18.19
C SER A 171 52.47 50.50 17.35
N LYS A 172 51.62 50.30 16.33
CA LYS A 172 51.17 51.38 15.44
C LYS A 172 49.69 51.77 15.53
N SER A 173 48.86 51.06 16.30
CA SER A 173 47.47 51.49 16.53
C SER A 173 47.38 52.23 17.86
N GLY A 174 47.47 53.56 17.83
CA GLY A 174 47.02 54.44 18.91
C GLY A 174 45.48 54.44 19.03
N ALA A 175 44.88 53.25 19.10
CA ALA A 175 43.44 53.09 19.20
C ALA A 175 43.02 53.25 20.66
N ASN A 176 42.10 54.18 20.86
CA ASN A 176 41.47 54.58 22.11
C ASN A 176 41.08 53.36 22.99
N PRO A 177 41.54 53.25 24.25
CA PRO A 177 41.25 52.11 25.14
C PRO A 177 39.77 51.97 25.56
N TYR A 178 38.88 52.81 25.04
CA TYR A 178 37.44 52.80 25.28
C TYR A 178 36.61 52.09 24.19
N VAL A 179 37.23 51.41 23.22
CA VAL A 179 36.47 50.55 22.29
C VAL A 179 35.94 49.36 23.09
N MET A 180 34.65 49.39 23.41
CA MET A 180 33.96 48.36 24.17
C MET A 180 34.23 46.96 23.57
N PRO A 181 34.49 45.94 24.40
CA PRO A 181 34.60 44.56 23.93
C PRO A 181 33.30 44.16 23.24
N ALA A 182 33.40 43.76 21.99
CA ALA A 182 32.28 43.33 21.16
C ALA A 182 31.51 42.14 21.80
N PRO A 183 30.18 42.05 21.62
CA PRO A 183 29.33 40.97 22.14
C PRO A 183 29.51 39.62 21.38
N SER A 184 30.74 39.21 21.07
CA SER A 184 31.08 37.93 20.43
C SER A 184 30.83 36.71 21.34
N SER A 185 30.62 36.92 22.64
CA SER A 185 30.26 35.87 23.61
C SER A 185 28.96 35.13 23.26
N LEU A 186 27.93 35.85 22.79
CA LEU A 186 26.65 35.26 22.41
C LEU A 186 26.77 34.32 21.20
N ARG A 187 27.73 34.56 20.31
CA ARG A 187 27.97 33.70 19.15
C ARG A 187 28.39 32.30 19.57
N PHE A 188 29.33 32.17 20.51
CA PHE A 188 29.81 30.87 20.98
C PHE A 188 28.71 30.07 21.71
N VAL A 189 27.91 30.75 22.53
CA VAL A 189 26.75 30.14 23.19
C VAL A 189 25.75 29.66 22.15
N ALA A 190 25.37 30.52 21.20
CA ALA A 190 24.36 30.19 20.20
C ALA A 190 24.82 29.08 19.24
N GLN A 191 26.11 29.06 18.85
CA GLN A 191 26.69 27.95 18.09
C GLN A 191 26.70 26.63 18.88
N TYR A 192 27.01 26.67 20.18
CA TYR A 192 26.99 25.46 21.01
C TYR A 192 25.56 24.93 21.14
N LEU A 193 24.58 25.80 21.38
CA LEU A 193 23.16 25.43 21.42
C LEU A 193 22.67 24.85 20.09
N MET A 194 23.11 25.42 18.96
CA MET A 194 22.83 24.89 17.63
C MET A 194 23.38 23.47 17.44
N SER A 195 24.63 23.19 17.87
CA SER A 195 25.17 21.83 17.84
C SER A 195 24.33 20.85 18.65
N ILE A 196 23.75 21.28 19.79
CA ILE A 196 22.81 20.46 20.58
C ILE A 196 21.52 20.20 19.81
N VAL A 197 21.00 21.16 19.07
CA VAL A 197 19.78 20.94 18.26
C VAL A 197 20.05 19.96 17.13
N GLU A 198 21.16 20.12 16.42
CA GLU A 198 21.54 19.26 15.29
C GLU A 198 21.77 17.81 15.74
N ASN A 199 22.55 17.63 16.80
CA ASN A 199 23.11 16.32 17.14
C ASN A 199 22.73 15.83 18.53
N GLY A 200 22.20 16.68 19.40
CA GLY A 200 22.07 16.41 20.82
C GLY A 200 20.70 15.96 21.29
N CYS A 201 20.54 15.95 22.61
CA CYS A 201 19.31 15.60 23.33
C CYS A 201 18.83 16.75 24.24
N PHE A 202 17.59 16.64 24.72
CA PHE A 202 16.97 17.63 25.58
C PHE A 202 17.71 17.82 26.92
N GLU A 203 18.31 16.76 27.45
CA GLU A 203 19.12 16.82 28.68
C GLU A 203 20.38 17.67 28.50
N SER A 204 21.05 17.58 27.34
CA SER A 204 22.19 18.44 27.00
C SER A 204 21.76 19.90 26.89
N TRP A 205 20.62 20.14 26.23
CA TRP A 205 20.04 21.47 26.07
C TRP A 205 19.78 22.13 27.43
N THR A 206 19.01 21.46 28.28
CA THR A 206 18.65 21.96 29.61
C THR A 206 19.87 22.17 30.51
N ALA A 207 20.87 21.28 30.45
CA ALA A 207 22.11 21.43 31.21
C ALA A 207 22.89 22.69 30.82
N VAL A 208 23.08 22.92 29.52
CA VAL A 208 23.82 24.10 29.01
C VAL A 208 23.06 25.38 29.28
N VAL A 209 21.75 25.43 28.99
CA VAL A 209 20.91 26.61 29.26
C VAL A 209 20.93 26.94 30.76
N SER A 210 20.78 25.94 31.65
CA SER A 210 20.85 26.15 33.09
C SER A 210 22.22 26.66 33.54
N PHE A 211 23.31 26.10 32.99
CA PHE A 211 24.66 26.54 33.30
C PHE A 211 24.90 28.01 32.92
N VAL A 212 24.53 28.40 31.70
CA VAL A 212 24.67 29.78 31.23
C VAL A 212 23.80 30.71 32.08
N ASN A 213 22.55 30.35 32.34
CA ASN A 213 21.63 31.14 33.18
C ASN A 213 22.14 31.33 34.61
N LYS A 214 22.70 30.28 35.23
CA LYS A 214 23.34 30.39 36.57
C LYS A 214 24.55 31.33 36.53
N GLY A 215 25.35 31.29 35.46
CA GLY A 215 26.46 32.21 35.24
C GLY A 215 26.00 33.66 35.09
N LEU A 216 24.90 33.90 34.38
CA LEU A 216 24.26 35.21 34.24
C LEU A 216 23.73 35.72 35.59
N ALA A 217 22.91 34.93 36.28
CA ALA A 217 22.30 35.33 37.55
C ALA A 217 23.34 35.68 38.62
N LYS A 218 24.42 34.89 38.74
CA LYS A 218 25.52 35.17 39.69
C LYS A 218 26.25 36.49 39.41
N ARG A 219 26.19 37.03 38.20
CA ARG A 219 26.84 38.28 37.79
C ARG A 219 25.91 39.48 37.86
N VAL A 220 24.61 39.29 37.65
CA VAL A 220 23.58 40.34 37.80
C VAL A 220 23.41 40.75 39.26
N ILE A 221 23.59 39.83 40.21
CA ILE A 221 23.30 40.08 41.64
C ILE A 221 24.46 40.80 42.37
N ARG A 222 25.62 41.02 41.74
CA ARG A 222 26.71 41.79 42.38
C ARG A 222 26.57 43.28 42.08
N PRO A 223 26.44 44.17 43.09
CA PRO A 223 26.50 45.61 42.86
C PRO A 223 27.85 45.98 42.23
N PRO A 224 27.92 46.95 41.31
CA PRO A 224 29.13 47.25 40.58
C PRO A 224 30.25 47.73 41.52
N PRO A 225 31.44 47.09 41.53
CA PRO A 225 32.62 47.69 42.15
C PRO A 225 33.17 48.82 41.24
N PRO A 226 34.05 49.70 41.77
CA PRO A 226 34.66 50.81 41.03
C PRO A 226 35.46 50.34 39.78
N PRO A 227 35.83 51.25 38.86
CA PRO A 227 35.97 50.97 37.43
C PRO A 227 37.24 50.19 37.09
N GLN A 228 37.22 48.88 37.26
CA GLN A 228 38.11 47.93 36.60
C GLN A 228 37.32 46.65 36.29
N VAL A 229 36.39 46.74 35.35
CA VAL A 229 35.47 45.66 35.03
C VAL A 229 36.02 44.82 33.89
N SER A 230 36.18 43.52 34.12
CA SER A 230 36.52 42.53 33.08
C SER A 230 35.50 42.61 31.92
N ALA A 231 35.97 42.52 30.67
CA ALA A 231 35.20 42.67 29.42
C ALA A 231 33.85 41.93 29.40
N LEU A 232 33.78 40.82 30.11
CA LEU A 232 32.60 39.99 30.27
C LEU A 232 31.43 40.62 31.02
N SER A 233 31.74 41.30 32.12
CA SER A 233 30.72 41.91 32.95
C SER A 233 30.09 43.07 32.20
N ALA A 234 30.84 43.80 31.36
CA ALA A 234 30.33 44.91 30.56
C ALA A 234 29.32 44.46 29.48
N VAL A 235 29.60 43.35 28.79
CA VAL A 235 28.69 42.82 27.74
C VAL A 235 27.37 42.34 28.34
N PHE A 236 27.41 41.55 29.41
CA PHE A 236 26.19 41.05 30.04
C PHE A 236 25.48 42.10 30.89
N SER A 237 26.21 43.02 31.54
CA SER A 237 25.59 44.16 32.21
C SER A 237 24.88 45.07 31.21
N TYR A 238 25.42 45.27 30.00
CA TYR A 238 24.76 46.05 28.94
C TYR A 238 23.41 45.44 28.52
N PHE A 239 23.36 44.12 28.37
CA PHE A 239 22.10 43.42 28.07
C PHE A 239 21.06 43.53 29.19
N VAL A 240 21.51 43.57 30.44
CA VAL A 240 20.65 43.64 31.63
C VAL A 240 20.24 45.09 31.91
N SER A 241 21.13 46.06 31.79
CA SER A 241 20.85 47.49 31.96
C SER A 241 19.94 48.04 30.85
N GLY A 242 20.00 47.48 29.65
CA GLY A 242 19.09 47.82 28.55
C GLY A 242 17.66 47.30 28.71
N THR A 243 17.38 46.47 29.75
CA THR A 243 16.02 45.98 30.04
C THR A 243 15.26 46.81 31.08
N GLY A 244 15.86 47.88 31.60
CA GLY A 244 15.25 48.74 32.62
C GLY A 244 15.34 50.23 32.28
N ALA A 245 14.24 50.79 31.77
CA ALA A 245 13.90 52.21 31.91
C ALA A 245 12.40 52.48 31.75
N ASP A 246 11.66 51.69 30.96
CA ASP A 246 10.29 52.06 30.54
C ASP A 246 9.14 51.21 31.12
N SER A 247 9.35 50.43 32.20
CA SER A 247 8.23 49.71 32.84
C SER A 247 8.03 50.13 34.29
N GLU A 248 6.99 50.94 34.50
CA GLU A 248 6.43 51.31 35.80
C GLU A 248 6.06 50.08 36.66
N SER A 249 6.06 50.34 37.97
CA SER A 249 5.82 49.43 39.10
C SER A 249 4.78 48.31 38.86
N VAL A 250 5.23 47.06 38.81
CA VAL A 250 4.39 45.88 39.05
C VAL A 250 5.03 45.04 40.14
N SER A 251 4.22 44.72 41.15
CA SER A 251 4.57 44.04 42.39
C SER A 251 5.24 42.67 42.20
N SER A 252 6.29 42.46 42.97
CA SER A 252 7.11 41.25 43.06
C SER A 252 6.35 40.06 43.64
N ASN A 253 6.60 38.85 43.11
CA ASN A 253 7.28 37.82 43.91
C ASN A 253 7.70 36.54 43.15
N ASP A 254 7.28 36.28 41.91
CA ASP A 254 7.78 35.07 41.18
C ASP A 254 8.05 35.25 39.67
N ALA A 255 7.71 36.40 39.06
CA ALA A 255 7.80 36.58 37.61
C ALA A 255 9.15 37.10 37.07
N ASP A 256 10.05 37.58 37.93
CA ASP A 256 11.28 38.27 37.48
C ASP A 256 12.48 37.34 37.19
N THR A 257 12.49 36.13 37.72
CA THR A 257 13.58 35.15 37.47
C THR A 257 13.65 34.71 36.01
N HIS A 258 12.53 34.73 35.28
CA HIS A 258 12.50 34.34 33.87
C HIS A 258 13.07 35.41 32.93
N LYS A 259 13.00 36.70 33.27
CA LYS A 259 13.46 37.80 32.39
C LYS A 259 14.97 37.77 32.07
N HIS A 260 15.75 36.99 32.81
CA HIS A 260 17.21 36.88 32.65
C HIS A 260 17.70 35.57 32.00
N SER A 261 16.81 34.82 31.33
CA SER A 261 17.23 33.63 30.58
C SER A 261 18.05 33.98 29.33
N ILE A 262 19.08 33.21 29.03
CA ILE A 262 19.86 33.30 27.79
C ILE A 262 18.97 33.17 26.56
N LEU A 263 17.91 32.36 26.63
CA LEU A 263 16.96 32.22 25.53
C LEU A 263 16.19 33.53 25.29
N HIS A 264 15.78 34.22 26.37
CA HIS A 264 15.21 35.54 26.23
C HIS A 264 16.20 36.51 25.60
N LEU A 265 17.46 36.54 26.04
CA LEU A 265 18.48 37.43 25.46
C LEU A 265 18.74 37.16 23.97
N LEU A 266 18.72 35.90 23.57
CA LEU A 266 18.89 35.50 22.16
C LEU A 266 17.69 35.93 21.31
N LEU A 267 16.46 35.81 21.83
CA LEU A 267 15.21 36.14 21.14
C LEU A 267 14.75 37.60 21.34
N HIS A 268 15.41 38.37 22.22
CA HIS A 268 15.03 39.76 22.50
C HIS A 268 15.39 40.68 21.33
N GLN A 269 14.42 41.47 20.87
CA GLN A 269 14.59 42.45 19.79
C GLN A 269 15.25 43.75 20.31
N ASN A 270 16.38 43.64 21.01
CA ASN A 270 17.05 44.83 21.53
C ASN A 270 17.69 45.63 20.37
N THR A 271 17.19 46.84 20.11
CA THR A 271 17.63 47.75 19.05
C THR A 271 19.02 48.35 19.28
N GLN A 272 19.60 48.15 20.47
CA GLN A 272 20.88 48.75 20.86
C GLN A 272 22.12 48.02 20.32
N LEU A 273 21.97 46.81 19.77
CA LEU A 273 23.10 46.10 19.16
C LEU A 273 23.40 46.63 17.73
N PRO A 274 24.67 46.62 17.29
CA PRO A 274 25.01 46.96 15.91
C PRO A 274 24.23 46.10 14.90
N PRO A 275 23.73 46.67 13.78
CA PRO A 275 22.88 45.95 12.82
C PRO A 275 23.47 44.64 12.28
N SER A 276 24.79 44.60 12.06
CA SER A 276 25.50 43.40 11.60
C SER A 276 25.45 42.25 12.62
N MET A 277 25.54 42.58 13.91
CA MET A 277 25.48 41.62 15.01
C MET A 277 24.05 41.15 15.25
N LEU A 278 23.07 42.06 15.18
CA LEU A 278 21.65 41.69 15.21
C LEU A 278 21.31 40.71 14.10
N LYS A 279 21.78 40.98 12.87
CA LYS A 279 21.58 40.08 11.74
C LYS A 279 22.19 38.70 12.00
N SER A 280 23.45 38.62 12.44
CA SER A 280 24.11 37.34 12.71
C SER A 280 23.43 36.54 13.83
N ARG A 281 23.08 37.21 14.94
CA ARG A 281 22.34 36.59 16.05
C ARG A 281 20.99 36.07 15.60
N ASN A 282 20.21 36.90 14.90
CA ASN A 282 18.87 36.53 14.47
C ASN A 282 18.92 35.37 13.46
N MET A 283 19.89 35.33 12.55
CA MET A 283 20.11 34.19 11.66
C MET A 283 20.38 32.89 12.44
N ILE A 284 21.19 32.94 13.50
CA ILE A 284 21.46 31.76 14.33
C ILE A 284 20.19 31.28 15.04
N VAL A 285 19.42 32.20 15.64
CA VAL A 285 18.20 31.85 16.37
C VAL A 285 17.12 31.29 15.44
N ASP A 286 16.97 31.88 14.26
CA ASP A 286 16.12 31.35 13.19
C ASP A 286 16.54 29.93 12.80
N MET A 287 17.84 29.70 12.61
CA MET A 287 18.37 28.37 12.29
C MET A 287 18.13 27.36 13.42
N ILE A 288 18.23 27.76 14.69
CA ILE A 288 17.89 26.91 15.85
C ILE A 288 16.43 26.46 15.77
N ILE A 289 15.48 27.37 15.53
CA ILE A 289 14.05 27.04 15.42
C ILE A 289 13.83 26.06 14.26
N LYS A 290 14.39 26.37 13.09
CA LYS A 290 14.23 25.55 11.89
C LYS A 290 14.86 24.16 12.05
N LEU A 291 16.04 24.08 12.64
CA LEU A 291 16.71 22.80 12.90
C LEU A 291 15.96 21.95 13.93
N CYS A 292 15.30 22.57 14.92
CA CYS A 292 14.43 21.82 15.82
C CYS A 292 13.29 21.16 15.05
N ILE A 293 12.72 21.87 14.08
CA ILE A 293 11.62 21.36 13.24
C ILE A 293 12.11 20.24 12.32
N THR A 294 13.22 20.44 11.59
CA THR A 294 13.72 19.47 10.61
C THR A 294 14.36 18.23 11.24
N SER A 295 14.80 18.33 12.50
CA SER A 295 15.46 17.23 13.23
C SER A 295 14.57 16.59 14.30
N ASN A 296 13.26 16.85 14.24
CA ASN A 296 12.23 16.41 15.18
C ASN A 296 12.58 16.61 16.67
N LYS A 297 13.04 17.80 17.08
CA LYS A 297 13.41 18.14 18.47
C LYS A 297 12.29 18.90 19.18
N LYS A 298 11.13 18.27 19.32
CA LYS A 298 9.94 18.87 19.92
C LYS A 298 10.20 19.45 21.32
N GLU A 299 10.89 18.73 22.20
CA GLU A 299 11.09 19.13 23.59
C GLU A 299 11.96 20.37 23.71
N ILE A 300 12.99 20.48 22.86
CA ILE A 300 13.85 21.67 22.81
C ILE A 300 13.03 22.87 22.33
N LEU A 301 12.26 22.70 21.26
CA LEU A 301 11.42 23.77 20.73
C LEU A 301 10.34 24.21 21.72
N ALA A 302 9.72 23.25 22.42
CA ALA A 302 8.76 23.52 23.47
C ALA A 302 9.38 24.32 24.61
N ASN A 303 10.57 23.94 25.06
CA ASN A 303 11.28 24.70 26.09
C ASN A 303 11.64 26.12 25.64
N ILE A 304 11.98 26.35 24.37
CA ILE A 304 12.17 27.70 23.83
C ILE A 304 10.86 28.50 23.94
N PHE A 305 9.74 27.93 23.51
CA PHE A 305 8.44 28.61 23.47
C PHE A 305 7.92 28.90 24.88
N GLU A 306 8.05 27.95 25.80
CA GLU A 306 7.68 28.11 27.21
C GLU A 306 8.56 29.14 27.91
N THR A 307 9.88 29.10 27.68
CA THR A 307 10.81 30.01 28.36
C THR A 307 10.67 31.43 27.83
N VAL A 308 10.46 31.61 26.52
CA VAL A 308 10.51 32.94 25.88
C VAL A 308 9.11 33.56 25.74
N GLY A 309 8.07 32.74 25.70
CA GLY A 309 6.70 33.13 25.40
C GLY A 309 6.43 33.10 23.90
N VAL A 310 5.29 32.52 23.52
CA VAL A 310 4.85 32.35 22.13
C VAL A 310 4.78 33.68 21.38
N ASP A 311 4.25 34.73 22.01
CA ASP A 311 4.11 36.06 21.39
C ASP A 311 5.45 36.66 20.96
N ARG A 312 6.50 36.47 21.77
CA ARG A 312 7.85 36.97 21.46
C ARG A 312 8.49 36.17 20.33
N VAL A 313 8.28 34.85 20.32
CA VAL A 313 8.70 34.00 19.20
C VAL A 313 7.96 34.40 17.91
N CYS A 314 6.66 34.67 17.97
CA CYS A 314 5.87 35.17 16.84
C CYS A 314 6.39 36.52 16.33
N ALA A 315 6.68 37.47 17.22
CA ALA A 315 7.28 38.75 16.87
C ALA A 315 8.65 38.57 16.19
N PHE A 316 9.47 37.64 16.69
CA PHE A 316 10.75 37.28 16.09
C PHE A 316 10.61 36.66 14.69
N ILE A 317 9.70 35.70 14.50
CA ILE A 317 9.41 35.08 13.19
C ILE A 317 9.00 36.16 12.18
N LYS A 318 8.14 37.10 12.58
CA LYS A 318 7.74 38.21 11.71
C LYS A 318 8.92 39.11 11.35
N LEU A 319 9.74 39.49 12.34
CA LEU A 319 10.94 40.29 12.12
C LEU A 319 11.89 39.61 11.12
N MET A 320 12.06 38.29 11.22
CA MET A 320 12.90 37.52 10.30
C MET A 320 12.34 37.50 8.89
N ALA A 321 11.03 37.38 8.73
CA ALA A 321 10.37 37.40 7.43
C ALA A 321 10.56 38.71 6.66
N ASP A 322 10.70 39.82 7.39
CA ASP A 322 10.96 41.13 6.80
C ASP A 322 12.44 41.31 6.37
N GLN A 323 13.35 40.37 6.71
CA GLN A 323 14.76 40.45 6.35
C GLN A 323 15.02 39.92 4.92
N PRO A 324 15.87 40.61 4.13
CA PRO A 324 16.24 40.14 2.79
C PRO A 324 17.03 38.83 2.88
N GLY A 325 16.56 37.82 2.14
CA GLY A 325 17.17 36.48 2.11
C GLY A 325 16.62 35.51 3.18
N TYR A 326 15.54 35.87 3.89
CA TYR A 326 14.84 34.92 4.74
C TYR A 326 14.28 33.76 3.92
N SER A 327 14.71 32.54 4.25
CA SER A 327 14.15 31.31 3.70
C SER A 327 13.03 30.82 4.60
N GLN A 328 11.90 30.40 4.05
CA GLN A 328 10.91 29.67 4.82
C GLN A 328 11.35 28.21 4.95
N VAL A 329 10.84 27.50 5.97
CA VAL A 329 10.97 26.05 6.02
C VAL A 329 10.13 25.48 4.90
N SER A 330 10.79 24.88 3.93
CA SER A 330 10.16 24.23 2.79
C SER A 330 9.99 22.74 3.04
N GLU A 331 9.11 22.12 2.27
CA GLU A 331 8.91 20.67 2.30
C GLU A 331 10.20 19.89 2.02
N TYR A 332 11.02 20.35 1.07
CA TYR A 332 12.27 19.66 0.70
C TYR A 332 13.29 19.60 1.86
N LEU A 333 13.22 20.53 2.82
CA LEU A 333 14.10 20.51 4.00
C LEU A 333 13.62 19.52 5.06
N LEU A 334 12.38 19.05 4.97
CA LEU A 334 11.81 18.12 5.93
C LEU A 334 12.13 16.65 5.66
N GLY A 335 12.88 16.35 4.59
CA GLY A 335 13.53 15.06 4.26
C GLY A 335 12.71 13.79 4.55
N ASP A 336 12.49 12.93 3.56
CA ASP A 336 11.65 11.73 3.77
C ASP A 336 12.24 10.69 4.77
N THR A 337 13.46 10.93 5.28
CA THR A 337 14.16 10.04 6.21
C THR A 337 13.84 10.26 7.69
N ILE A 338 13.37 11.45 8.09
CA ILE A 338 13.10 11.78 9.50
C ILE A 338 11.61 12.09 9.68
N ASP A 339 10.94 11.32 10.54
CA ASP A 339 9.54 11.58 10.88
C ASP A 339 9.44 12.81 11.80
N ASN A 340 9.15 13.97 11.21
CA ASN A 340 9.02 15.25 11.90
C ASN A 340 7.59 15.51 12.42
N SER A 341 6.68 14.54 12.31
CA SER A 341 5.25 14.71 12.57
C SER A 341 4.95 15.31 13.95
N GLU A 342 5.63 14.85 15.00
CA GLU A 342 5.39 15.29 16.37
C GLU A 342 5.76 16.77 16.59
N THR A 343 6.91 17.20 16.08
CA THR A 343 7.34 18.60 16.18
C THR A 343 6.45 19.50 15.33
N LEU A 344 6.03 19.04 14.13
CA LEU A 344 5.10 19.79 13.28
C LEU A 344 3.72 19.96 13.93
N ALA A 345 3.20 18.91 14.55
CA ALA A 345 1.94 18.96 15.30
C ALA A 345 2.04 19.97 16.45
N TYR A 346 3.14 19.94 17.21
CA TYR A 346 3.40 20.90 18.27
C TYR A 346 3.40 22.34 17.74
N VAL A 347 4.20 22.63 16.71
CA VAL A 347 4.31 23.99 16.14
C VAL A 347 2.98 24.49 15.61
N ALA A 348 2.22 23.66 14.91
CA ALA A 348 0.91 24.01 14.38
C ALA A 348 -0.15 24.21 15.48
N SER A 349 -0.01 23.51 16.61
CA SER A 349 -0.91 23.67 17.75
C SER A 349 -0.65 24.96 18.54
N VAL A 350 0.62 25.37 18.67
CA VAL A 350 1.05 26.49 19.51
C VAL A 350 1.13 27.82 18.76
N LEU A 351 1.63 27.85 17.52
CA LEU A 351 1.72 29.09 16.77
C LEU A 351 0.36 29.51 16.21
N PRO A 352 -0.02 30.80 16.31
CA PRO A 352 -1.15 31.31 15.54
C PRO A 352 -0.89 31.15 14.04
N PHE A 353 -1.95 30.81 13.29
CA PHE A 353 -1.85 30.41 11.88
C PHE A 353 -1.12 31.44 11.00
N LYS A 354 -1.28 32.74 11.27
CA LYS A 354 -0.56 33.82 10.58
C LYS A 354 0.96 33.64 10.64
N TYR A 355 1.52 33.28 11.78
CA TYR A 355 2.96 33.11 11.95
C TYR A 355 3.43 31.74 11.47
N PHE A 356 2.57 30.73 11.56
CA PHE A 356 2.80 29.43 10.93
C PHE A 356 3.01 29.58 9.42
N ASN A 357 2.18 30.37 8.73
CA ASN A 357 2.32 30.66 7.29
C ASN A 357 3.57 31.46 6.94
N ILE A 358 4.10 32.25 7.88
CA ILE A 358 5.35 32.97 7.68
C ILE A 358 6.53 32.00 7.80
N LEU A 359 6.44 31.04 8.72
CA LEU A 359 7.52 30.08 8.99
C LEU A 359 7.65 29.04 7.87
N PHE A 360 6.54 28.59 7.29
CA PHE A 360 6.50 27.53 6.28
C PHE A 360 6.12 28.06 4.90
N LYS A 361 6.79 27.55 3.86
CA LYS A 361 6.46 27.90 2.47
C LYS A 361 5.10 27.36 2.05
N ASP A 362 4.81 26.12 2.46
CA ASP A 362 3.62 25.37 2.06
C ASP A 362 2.87 24.88 3.32
N PRO A 363 2.27 25.78 4.11
CA PRO A 363 1.75 25.49 5.45
C PRO A 363 0.72 24.35 5.46
N GLN A 364 -0.06 24.22 4.40
CA GLN A 364 -1.05 23.14 4.23
C GLN A 364 -0.36 21.76 4.24
N VAL A 365 0.69 21.60 3.41
CA VAL A 365 1.46 20.37 3.31
C VAL A 365 2.05 19.99 4.67
N ILE A 366 2.54 20.99 5.40
CA ILE A 366 3.12 20.81 6.73
C ILE A 366 2.08 20.36 7.76
N ILE A 367 0.87 20.95 7.72
CA ILE A 367 -0.24 20.53 8.58
C ILE A 367 -0.63 19.08 8.31
N PHE A 368 -0.66 18.63 7.05
CA PHE A 368 -0.91 17.21 6.75
C PHE A 368 0.25 16.30 7.17
N ARG A 369 1.51 16.74 7.00
CA ARG A 369 2.70 16.01 7.47
C ARG A 369 2.76 15.86 8.99
N SER A 370 2.06 16.71 9.75
CA SER A 370 1.97 16.59 11.22
C SER A 370 1.32 15.27 11.67
N LYS A 371 0.52 14.62 10.82
CA LYS A 371 -0.28 13.42 11.12
C LYS A 371 -1.24 13.58 12.32
N ASP A 372 -1.32 14.77 12.92
CA ASP A 372 -2.17 15.07 14.07
C ASP A 372 -3.56 15.49 13.60
N ILE A 373 -4.53 14.65 13.93
CA ILE A 373 -5.93 14.80 13.54
C ILE A 373 -6.54 16.08 14.11
N GLY A 374 -6.23 16.43 15.36
CA GLY A 374 -6.76 17.63 16.01
C GLY A 374 -6.24 18.89 15.34
N VAL A 375 -4.96 18.91 14.98
CA VAL A 375 -4.33 20.00 14.22
C VAL A 375 -4.95 20.13 12.82
N ILE A 376 -5.09 19.03 12.09
CA ILE A 376 -5.70 19.02 10.75
C ILE A 376 -7.16 19.51 10.82
N ALA A 377 -7.95 19.01 11.76
CA ALA A 377 -9.35 19.43 11.93
C ALA A 377 -9.45 20.92 12.28
N LYS A 378 -8.68 21.37 13.28
CA LYS A 378 -8.61 22.78 13.69
C LYS A 378 -8.26 23.68 12.50
N TYR A 379 -7.31 23.24 11.67
CA TYR A 379 -6.93 23.95 10.47
C TYR A 379 -8.08 24.03 9.45
N LEU A 380 -8.68 22.90 9.07
CA LEU A 380 -9.76 22.85 8.09
C LEU A 380 -11.02 23.60 8.52
N THR A 381 -11.29 23.66 9.83
CA THR A 381 -12.44 24.41 10.36
C THR A 381 -12.19 25.92 10.52
N SER A 382 -10.95 26.39 10.31
CA SER A 382 -10.61 27.81 10.49
C SER A 382 -11.17 28.65 9.33
N PRO A 383 -11.94 29.72 9.60
CA PRO A 383 -12.57 30.57 8.58
C PRO A 383 -11.57 31.35 7.70
N ILE A 384 -10.27 31.29 8.01
CA ILE A 384 -9.19 32.01 7.33
C ILE A 384 -8.76 31.29 6.02
N ASN A 385 -9.20 30.05 5.78
CA ASN A 385 -8.69 29.19 4.70
C ASN A 385 -9.37 29.32 3.32
N THR A 386 -9.94 30.48 2.98
CA THR A 386 -10.64 30.69 1.70
C THR A 386 -9.74 30.89 0.47
N TYR A 387 -8.49 30.41 0.44
CA TYR A 387 -7.56 30.67 -0.68
C TYR A 387 -6.97 29.40 -1.37
N ASN A 388 -7.58 29.08 -2.51
CA ASN A 388 -7.03 28.80 -3.86
C ASN A 388 -6.01 27.68 -4.17
N ASN A 389 -5.66 26.74 -3.29
CA ASN A 389 -4.82 25.59 -3.70
C ASN A 389 -5.38 24.22 -3.26
N ASP A 390 -6.65 23.96 -3.60
CA ASP A 390 -7.38 22.76 -3.15
C ASP A 390 -6.89 21.44 -3.79
N ILE A 391 -6.30 21.47 -4.99
CA ILE A 391 -5.95 20.25 -5.74
C ILE A 391 -4.72 19.54 -5.17
N SER A 392 -3.66 20.26 -4.82
CA SER A 392 -2.44 19.69 -4.23
C SER A 392 -2.69 19.15 -2.82
N ILE A 393 -3.56 19.83 -2.05
CA ILE A 393 -4.04 19.35 -0.75
C ILE A 393 -4.78 18.02 -0.90
N LEU A 394 -5.72 17.93 -1.83
CA LEU A 394 -6.48 16.72 -2.11
C LEU A 394 -5.56 15.57 -2.51
N GLN A 395 -4.55 15.83 -3.35
CA GLN A 395 -3.55 14.83 -3.74
C GLN A 395 -2.76 14.33 -2.54
N LEU A 396 -2.24 15.23 -1.69
CA LEU A 396 -1.52 14.87 -0.46
C LEU A 396 -2.39 14.12 0.55
N LEU A 397 -3.68 14.46 0.64
CA LEU A 397 -4.64 13.78 1.50
C LEU A 397 -4.94 12.38 0.97
N CYS A 398 -5.13 12.24 -0.34
CA CYS A 398 -5.24 10.96 -1.03
C CYS A 398 -3.97 10.12 -0.85
N ASP A 399 -2.78 10.70 -0.95
CA ASP A 399 -1.50 9.99 -0.79
C ASP A 399 -1.24 9.61 0.68
N SER A 400 -1.67 10.45 1.63
CA SER A 400 -1.63 10.14 3.06
C SER A 400 -2.60 9.01 3.42
N ILE A 401 -3.82 9.04 2.86
CA ILE A 401 -4.78 7.94 2.99
C ILE A 401 -4.24 6.69 2.31
N LYS A 402 -3.73 6.77 1.08
CA LYS A 402 -3.13 5.65 0.34
C LYS A 402 -1.95 5.04 1.08
N SER A 403 -1.02 5.84 1.62
CA SER A 403 0.14 5.33 2.37
C SER A 403 -0.26 4.63 3.68
N LYS A 404 -1.27 5.15 4.38
CA LYS A 404 -1.85 4.49 5.57
C LYS A 404 -2.58 3.21 5.21
N LEU A 405 -3.19 3.14 4.02
CA LEU A 405 -3.89 1.96 3.53
C LEU A 405 -2.92 0.90 2.97
N SER A 406 -1.80 1.30 2.36
CA SER A 406 -0.87 0.38 1.68
C SER A 406 0.14 -0.28 2.61
N HIS A 407 0.49 0.31 3.78
CA HIS A 407 1.52 -0.21 4.69
C HIS A 407 1.01 -0.33 6.15
N PRO A 408 0.12 -1.30 6.46
CA PRO A 408 -0.53 -1.42 7.77
C PRO A 408 0.35 -1.99 8.91
N ASN A 409 1.56 -2.48 8.62
CA ASN A 409 2.34 -3.32 9.54
C ASN A 409 3.49 -2.61 10.29
N THR A 410 3.55 -1.28 10.31
CA THR A 410 4.53 -0.58 11.18
C THR A 410 3.95 -0.44 12.59
N SER A 411 4.53 -1.21 13.53
CA SER A 411 4.02 -1.51 14.87
C SER A 411 4.01 -0.34 15.87
N THR A 412 4.02 0.92 15.41
CA THR A 412 4.12 2.11 16.27
C THR A 412 3.15 3.24 15.91
N MET A 413 2.20 3.04 14.98
CA MET A 413 1.33 4.12 14.49
C MET A 413 -0.04 4.15 15.17
N SER A 414 -0.52 5.38 15.40
CA SER A 414 -1.81 5.72 16.01
C SER A 414 -3.01 5.15 15.23
N SER A 415 -4.13 4.97 15.95
CA SER A 415 -5.41 4.46 15.43
C SER A 415 -5.82 5.08 14.08
N PRO A 416 -6.50 4.31 13.20
CA PRO A 416 -7.04 4.85 11.95
C PRO A 416 -7.87 6.11 12.21
N PRO A 417 -7.86 7.10 11.29
CA PRO A 417 -8.61 8.34 11.49
C PRO A 417 -10.09 8.04 11.71
N SER A 418 -10.68 8.67 12.73
CA SER A 418 -12.11 8.48 13.02
C SER A 418 -12.97 8.84 11.79
N PHE A 419 -14.04 8.08 11.57
CA PHE A 419 -15.01 8.33 10.48
C PHE A 419 -15.53 9.78 10.48
N GLN A 420 -15.66 10.38 11.66
CA GLN A 420 -16.11 11.74 11.85
C GLN A 420 -15.13 12.77 11.27
N LEU A 421 -13.81 12.57 11.46
CA LEU A 421 -12.78 13.41 10.85
C LEU A 421 -12.80 13.30 9.34
N LEU A 422 -12.89 12.07 8.82
CA LEU A 422 -12.89 11.85 7.38
C LEU A 422 -14.12 12.50 6.76
N SER A 423 -15.29 12.36 7.40
CA SER A 423 -16.50 13.07 7.02
C SER A 423 -16.31 14.58 7.04
N THR A 424 -15.65 15.15 8.04
CA THR A 424 -15.31 16.59 8.08
C THR A 424 -14.40 16.99 6.93
N ILE A 425 -13.32 16.24 6.66
CA ILE A 425 -12.39 16.48 5.56
C ILE A 425 -13.13 16.41 4.21
N ILE A 426 -13.88 15.33 3.99
CA ILE A 426 -14.61 15.09 2.75
C ILE A 426 -15.68 16.17 2.55
N ASN A 427 -16.44 16.52 3.59
CA ASN A 427 -17.46 17.55 3.50
C ASN A 427 -16.84 18.93 3.23
N HIS A 428 -15.68 19.22 3.81
CA HIS A 428 -14.93 20.45 3.56
C HIS A 428 -14.46 20.54 2.09
N PHE A 429 -13.89 19.46 1.55
CA PHE A 429 -13.41 19.43 0.16
C PHE A 429 -14.47 19.00 -0.86
N LYS A 430 -15.70 18.70 -0.44
CA LYS A 430 -16.79 18.14 -1.27
C LYS A 430 -17.10 18.96 -2.52
N GLN A 431 -16.93 20.28 -2.44
CA GLN A 431 -17.18 21.21 -3.53
C GLN A 431 -16.04 21.23 -4.56
N HIS A 432 -14.85 20.75 -4.18
CA HIS A 432 -13.61 20.81 -4.97
C HIS A 432 -13.12 19.42 -5.43
N ILE A 433 -13.74 18.35 -4.92
CA ILE A 433 -13.46 16.97 -5.25
C ILE A 433 -14.03 16.62 -6.65
N GLN A 434 -13.19 16.66 -7.68
CA GLN A 434 -13.29 15.77 -8.85
C GLN A 434 -12.35 14.59 -8.62
N ILE A 435 -12.62 13.77 -7.60
CA ILE A 435 -11.83 12.55 -7.39
C ILE A 435 -12.14 11.60 -8.55
N ASN A 436 -11.09 11.14 -9.24
CA ASN A 436 -11.20 10.05 -10.17
C ASN A 436 -11.55 8.78 -9.39
N LEU A 437 -12.83 8.44 -9.33
CA LEU A 437 -13.36 7.26 -8.62
C LEU A 437 -12.64 5.97 -9.02
N LYS A 438 -12.05 5.93 -10.22
CA LYS A 438 -11.22 4.83 -10.70
C LYS A 438 -10.04 4.52 -9.78
N ASP A 439 -9.37 5.53 -9.21
CA ASP A 439 -8.17 5.30 -8.39
C ASP A 439 -8.53 4.67 -7.03
N ILE A 440 -9.68 5.03 -6.45
CA ILE A 440 -10.20 4.41 -5.24
C ILE A 440 -10.56 2.95 -5.52
N VAL A 441 -11.21 2.70 -6.66
CA VAL A 441 -11.60 1.36 -7.10
C VAL A 441 -10.38 0.48 -7.36
N ASP A 442 -9.36 0.99 -8.05
CA ASP A 442 -8.11 0.28 -8.31
C ASP A 442 -7.38 -0.05 -6.99
N THR A 443 -7.48 0.82 -5.99
CA THR A 443 -6.94 0.58 -4.65
C THR A 443 -7.75 -0.47 -3.88
N ILE A 444 -9.09 -0.48 -3.98
CA ILE A 444 -9.94 -1.53 -3.39
C ILE A 444 -9.64 -2.88 -4.05
N ASN A 445 -9.50 -2.89 -5.38
CA ASN A 445 -9.23 -4.10 -6.16
C ASN A 445 -7.82 -4.66 -5.90
N SER A 446 -6.85 -3.83 -5.53
CA SER A 446 -5.51 -4.32 -5.16
C SER A 446 -5.47 -5.00 -3.79
N PHE A 447 -6.45 -4.75 -2.91
CA PHE A 447 -6.62 -5.49 -1.66
C PHE A 447 -7.28 -6.86 -1.85
N THR A 448 -7.91 -7.10 -3.01
CA THR A 448 -8.42 -8.43 -3.36
C THR A 448 -7.33 -9.28 -4.01
N PRO A 449 -6.95 -10.44 -3.45
CA PRO A 449 -6.07 -11.36 -4.16
C PRO A 449 -6.74 -11.79 -5.48
N PRO A 450 -5.99 -11.89 -6.59
CA PRO A 450 -6.55 -12.36 -7.85
C PRO A 450 -7.19 -13.74 -7.64
N PRO A 451 -8.32 -14.04 -8.31
CA PRO A 451 -8.96 -15.35 -8.21
C PRO A 451 -7.97 -16.40 -8.72
N THR A 452 -7.32 -17.09 -7.79
CA THR A 452 -6.48 -18.24 -8.11
C THR A 452 -7.42 -19.36 -8.53
N LEU A 453 -7.25 -19.86 -9.77
CA LEU A 453 -7.95 -21.04 -10.24
C LEU A 453 -7.74 -22.17 -9.21
N SER A 454 -8.86 -22.68 -8.71
CA SER A 454 -8.96 -23.78 -7.77
C SER A 454 -8.16 -25.00 -8.23
N SER A 455 -7.06 -25.30 -7.54
CA SER A 455 -6.56 -26.66 -7.42
C SER A 455 -6.90 -27.17 -6.01
N PRO A 456 -7.39 -28.42 -5.87
CA PRO A 456 -7.87 -28.92 -4.60
C PRO A 456 -6.69 -29.14 -3.64
N ILE A 457 -6.62 -28.32 -2.59
CA ILE A 457 -5.68 -28.53 -1.48
C ILE A 457 -6.18 -29.73 -0.68
N THR A 458 -5.58 -30.89 -0.94
CA THR A 458 -5.72 -32.08 -0.09
C THR A 458 -4.93 -31.85 1.20
N THR A 459 -5.61 -31.36 2.24
CA THR A 459 -5.07 -31.31 3.60
C THR A 459 -5.04 -32.72 4.19
N LYS A 460 -3.89 -33.39 4.10
CA LYS A 460 -3.58 -34.52 4.99
C LYS A 460 -3.47 -34.00 6.42
N LYS A 461 -4.49 -34.32 7.24
CA LYS A 461 -4.44 -34.19 8.70
C LYS A 461 -3.28 -35.02 9.24
N ASN A 462 -2.20 -34.35 9.66
CA ASN A 462 -1.16 -34.96 10.48
C ASN A 462 -1.34 -34.47 11.91
N ASN A 463 -2.07 -35.26 12.71
CA ASN A 463 -2.15 -35.10 14.16
C ASN A 463 -0.83 -35.57 14.76
N ASN A 464 0.07 -34.64 15.12
CA ASN A 464 0.97 -34.76 16.27
C ASN A 464 1.92 -33.56 16.36
N HIS A 465 1.50 -32.51 17.08
CA HIS A 465 2.31 -31.85 18.10
C HIS A 465 1.50 -30.75 18.79
N LYS A 466 0.97 -31.07 19.97
CA LYS A 466 0.67 -30.05 20.99
C LYS A 466 2.02 -29.56 21.53
N ASN A 467 2.38 -28.31 21.24
CA ASN A 467 3.16 -27.48 22.16
C ASN A 467 3.08 -26.00 21.77
N ASN A 468 2.42 -25.24 22.65
CA ASN A 468 2.68 -23.85 23.05
C ASN A 468 3.40 -22.94 22.03
N ILE A 469 2.61 -22.29 21.17
CA ILE A 469 2.98 -21.00 20.57
C ILE A 469 1.79 -20.04 20.79
N ASN A 470 2.06 -18.92 21.46
CA ASN A 470 1.11 -17.83 21.69
C ASN A 470 0.59 -17.27 20.36
N ASN A 471 -0.66 -17.61 20.02
CA ASN A 471 -1.42 -17.03 18.91
C ASN A 471 -2.13 -15.74 19.39
N ASN A 472 -1.48 -14.59 19.23
CA ASN A 472 -2.11 -13.27 19.33
C ASN A 472 -2.02 -12.43 18.03
N ASN A 473 -1.59 -13.02 16.92
CA ASN A 473 -1.59 -12.35 15.62
C ASN A 473 -2.75 -12.90 14.77
N LEU A 474 -3.98 -12.45 15.08
CA LEU A 474 -5.15 -12.69 14.25
C LEU A 474 -5.17 -11.66 13.09
N PRO A 475 -5.50 -12.04 11.84
CA PRO A 475 -5.55 -11.14 10.68
C PRO A 475 -6.82 -10.28 10.69
N ILE A 476 -7.03 -9.48 11.74
CA ILE A 476 -8.24 -8.67 11.93
C ILE A 476 -8.18 -7.35 11.12
N ASN A 477 -7.01 -6.93 10.62
CA ASN A 477 -6.85 -5.54 10.16
C ASN A 477 -7.20 -5.29 8.69
N GLU A 478 -7.19 -6.31 7.82
CA GLU A 478 -7.43 -6.10 6.38
C GLU A 478 -8.92 -5.85 6.05
N ASN A 479 -9.84 -6.53 6.73
CA ASN A 479 -11.29 -6.38 6.50
C ASN A 479 -11.82 -5.00 6.88
N ASN A 480 -11.22 -4.35 7.89
CA ASN A 480 -11.63 -3.02 8.32
C ASN A 480 -11.30 -1.95 7.25
N ASN A 481 -10.26 -2.17 6.45
CA ASN A 481 -9.81 -1.23 5.43
C ASN A 481 -10.70 -1.21 4.20
N ILE A 482 -11.22 -2.37 3.75
CA ILE A 482 -12.13 -2.44 2.61
C ILE A 482 -13.49 -1.85 2.95
N LEU A 483 -14.02 -2.15 4.15
CA LEU A 483 -15.27 -1.54 4.62
C LEU A 483 -15.15 -0.01 4.67
N TYR A 484 -14.01 0.48 5.15
CA TYR A 484 -13.69 1.90 5.21
C TYR A 484 -13.61 2.55 3.82
N CYS A 485 -12.91 1.93 2.86
CA CYS A 485 -12.82 2.43 1.50
C CYS A 485 -14.17 2.42 0.77
N ALA A 486 -15.00 1.41 1.02
CA ALA A 486 -16.33 1.34 0.41
C ALA A 486 -17.29 2.37 1.01
N GLU A 487 -17.28 2.59 2.32
CA GLU A 487 -18.05 3.67 2.95
C GLU A 487 -17.63 5.06 2.46
N LEU A 488 -16.32 5.28 2.30
CA LEU A 488 -15.79 6.48 1.68
C LEU A 488 -16.33 6.68 0.26
N PHE A 489 -16.30 5.62 -0.55
CA PHE A 489 -16.86 5.63 -1.90
C PHE A 489 -18.36 5.97 -1.89
N PHE A 490 -19.15 5.31 -1.03
CA PHE A 490 -20.60 5.54 -0.94
C PHE A 490 -20.92 6.97 -0.51
N LEU A 491 -20.16 7.52 0.45
CA LEU A 491 -20.34 8.90 0.89
C LEU A 491 -20.03 9.91 -0.24
N LEU A 492 -18.92 9.68 -0.97
CA LEU A 492 -18.48 10.55 -2.05
C LEU A 492 -19.40 10.51 -3.27
N SER A 493 -19.90 9.33 -3.62
CA SER A 493 -20.82 9.13 -4.74
C SER A 493 -22.28 9.49 -4.43
N LYS A 494 -22.58 9.94 -3.20
CA LYS A 494 -23.96 10.12 -2.69
C LYS A 494 -24.80 8.87 -2.93
N HIS A 495 -24.22 7.71 -2.65
CA HIS A 495 -24.83 6.42 -2.89
C HIS A 495 -26.03 6.20 -1.96
N ASP A 496 -27.19 6.67 -2.41
CA ASP A 496 -28.47 6.54 -1.76
C ASP A 496 -29.27 5.36 -2.33
N GLN A 497 -30.44 5.11 -1.75
CA GLN A 497 -31.31 4.01 -2.17
C GLN A 497 -31.71 4.12 -3.66
N LYS A 498 -31.94 5.35 -4.15
CA LYS A 498 -32.32 5.57 -5.56
C LYS A 498 -31.16 5.24 -6.49
N THR A 499 -29.94 5.63 -6.12
CA THR A 499 -28.70 5.32 -6.88
C THR A 499 -28.48 3.81 -6.94
N ARG A 500 -28.64 3.12 -5.81
CA ARG A 500 -28.61 1.65 -5.73
C ARG A 500 -29.63 1.00 -6.66
N GLU A 501 -30.90 1.42 -6.59
CA GLU A 501 -31.99 0.88 -7.40
C GLU A 501 -31.80 1.14 -8.90
N THR A 502 -31.30 2.33 -9.27
CA THR A 502 -30.93 2.64 -10.66
C THR A 502 -29.78 1.76 -11.13
N LEU A 503 -28.74 1.58 -10.30
CA LEU A 503 -27.61 0.73 -10.63
C LEU A 503 -28.02 -0.72 -10.83
N GLU A 504 -28.87 -1.23 -9.94
CA GLU A 504 -29.41 -2.58 -9.99
C GLU A 504 -30.20 -2.78 -11.30
N ARG A 505 -31.14 -1.88 -11.58
CA ARG A 505 -31.92 -1.90 -12.82
C ARG A 505 -31.04 -1.84 -14.06
N ASP A 506 -30.09 -0.90 -14.12
CA ASP A 506 -29.26 -0.68 -15.30
C ASP A 506 -28.31 -1.85 -15.53
N TYR A 507 -27.72 -2.42 -14.46
CA TYR A 507 -26.84 -3.58 -14.52
C TYR A 507 -27.55 -4.82 -15.06
N PHE A 508 -28.80 -5.04 -14.64
CA PHE A 508 -29.57 -6.23 -15.03
C PHE A 508 -30.35 -6.05 -16.34
N SER A 509 -30.69 -4.82 -16.73
CA SER A 509 -31.48 -4.54 -17.94
C SER A 509 -30.63 -4.34 -19.20
N GLN A 510 -29.34 -3.99 -19.09
CA GLN A 510 -28.51 -3.65 -20.24
C GLN A 510 -27.37 -4.66 -20.49
N PRO A 511 -27.34 -5.35 -21.65
CA PRO A 511 -26.28 -6.31 -21.96
C PRO A 511 -24.89 -5.66 -22.16
N GLU A 512 -24.81 -4.35 -22.44
CA GLU A 512 -23.56 -3.61 -22.68
C GLU A 512 -23.25 -2.54 -21.62
N TRP A 513 -23.55 -2.80 -20.35
CA TRP A 513 -23.30 -1.78 -19.33
C TRP A 513 -21.78 -1.53 -19.12
N LYS A 514 -21.28 -0.42 -19.65
CA LYS A 514 -19.85 -0.02 -19.67
C LYS A 514 -19.49 1.05 -18.63
N LYS A 515 -20.46 1.76 -18.05
CA LYS A 515 -20.17 3.00 -17.28
C LYS A 515 -19.77 2.78 -15.81
N ASP A 516 -20.19 1.71 -15.13
CA ASP A 516 -19.95 1.55 -13.68
C ASP A 516 -19.55 0.14 -13.24
N LYS A 517 -18.74 -0.56 -14.06
CA LYS A 517 -18.12 -1.86 -13.69
C LYS A 517 -17.39 -1.80 -12.33
N SER A 518 -16.84 -0.64 -12.01
CA SER A 518 -16.14 -0.34 -10.79
C SER A 518 -16.99 -0.52 -9.53
N LEU A 519 -18.26 -0.06 -9.54
CA LEU A 519 -19.10 -0.14 -8.35
C LEU A 519 -19.60 -1.57 -8.08
N VAL A 520 -19.91 -2.30 -9.15
CA VAL A 520 -20.29 -3.71 -9.02
C VAL A 520 -19.13 -4.55 -8.51
N ALA A 521 -17.88 -4.25 -8.91
CA ALA A 521 -16.69 -4.88 -8.35
C ALA A 521 -16.56 -4.60 -6.83
N ILE A 522 -16.83 -3.37 -6.39
CA ILE A 522 -16.85 -3.01 -4.96
C ILE A 522 -17.92 -3.83 -4.21
N TYR A 523 -19.13 -3.95 -4.77
CA TYR A 523 -20.20 -4.77 -4.17
C TYR A 523 -19.82 -6.24 -4.05
N GLN A 524 -19.27 -6.82 -5.11
CA GLN A 524 -18.83 -8.20 -5.11
C GLN A 524 -17.74 -8.41 -4.04
N CYS A 525 -16.79 -7.48 -3.92
CA CYS A 525 -15.74 -7.53 -2.90
C CYS A 525 -16.33 -7.44 -1.49
N LEU A 526 -17.17 -6.43 -1.22
CA LEU A 526 -17.83 -6.24 0.07
C LEU A 526 -18.64 -7.46 0.50
N ILE A 527 -19.45 -8.01 -0.41
CA ILE A 527 -20.27 -9.19 -0.14
C ILE A 527 -19.35 -10.35 0.23
N LYS A 528 -18.35 -10.68 -0.59
CA LYS A 528 -17.42 -11.79 -0.32
C LYS A 528 -16.71 -11.66 1.03
N GLN A 529 -16.33 -10.44 1.43
CA GLN A 529 -15.65 -10.23 2.71
C GLN A 529 -16.56 -10.38 3.93
N LEU A 530 -17.82 -9.95 3.79
CA LEU A 530 -18.79 -9.93 4.89
C LEU A 530 -19.61 -11.22 5.01
N ASP A 531 -19.51 -12.12 4.04
CA ASP A 531 -20.18 -13.42 3.97
C ASP A 531 -19.62 -14.49 4.94
N ASN A 532 -18.71 -14.12 5.84
CA ASN A 532 -18.20 -15.02 6.86
C ASN A 532 -19.21 -15.20 8.01
N ASN A 533 -19.85 -16.38 8.04
CA ASN A 533 -20.91 -16.75 8.98
C ASN A 533 -20.47 -16.88 10.46
N ASP A 534 -19.17 -16.95 10.74
CA ASP A 534 -18.64 -17.32 12.06
C ASP A 534 -18.69 -16.19 13.11
N SER A 535 -19.46 -15.12 12.90
CA SER A 535 -19.43 -13.95 13.77
C SER A 535 -20.75 -13.64 14.46
N GLU A 536 -20.66 -13.24 15.73
CA GLU A 536 -21.75 -12.66 16.54
C GLU A 536 -22.42 -11.45 15.84
N HIS A 537 -21.71 -10.82 14.90
CA HIS A 537 -22.15 -9.65 14.14
C HIS A 537 -22.70 -9.97 12.75
N PHE A 538 -22.90 -11.24 12.38
CA PHE A 538 -23.31 -11.61 11.02
C PHE A 538 -24.62 -10.92 10.60
N GLN A 539 -25.61 -10.87 11.50
CA GLN A 539 -26.88 -10.19 11.23
C GLN A 539 -26.73 -8.68 11.00
N GLN A 540 -25.82 -8.01 11.73
CA GLN A 540 -25.53 -6.58 11.55
C GLN A 540 -24.85 -6.32 10.19
N ARG A 541 -23.98 -7.24 9.74
CA ARG A 541 -23.37 -7.18 8.41
C ARG A 541 -24.39 -7.39 7.30
N CYS A 542 -25.33 -8.33 7.47
CA CYS A 542 -26.44 -8.54 6.55
C CYS A 542 -27.29 -7.26 6.43
N GLN A 543 -27.65 -6.64 7.57
CA GLN A 543 -28.38 -5.37 7.61
C GLN A 543 -27.63 -4.25 6.87
N TYR A 544 -26.32 -4.15 7.10
CA TYR A 544 -25.46 -3.20 6.42
C TYR A 544 -25.43 -3.40 4.91
N LEU A 545 -25.24 -4.64 4.45
CA LEU A 545 -25.24 -4.99 3.02
C LEU A 545 -26.61 -4.72 2.38
N LEU A 546 -27.72 -5.02 3.06
CA LEU A 546 -29.05 -4.69 2.57
C LEU A 546 -29.22 -3.19 2.36
N ASN A 547 -28.77 -2.37 3.32
CA ASN A 547 -28.84 -0.92 3.24
C ASN A 547 -27.97 -0.34 2.12
N ARG A 548 -26.73 -0.81 1.99
CA ARG A 548 -25.74 -0.22 1.08
C ARG A 548 -25.76 -0.81 -0.33
N VAL A 549 -25.83 -2.13 -0.43
CA VAL A 549 -25.63 -2.89 -1.66
C VAL A 549 -26.95 -3.33 -2.27
N GLY A 550 -27.89 -3.78 -1.43
CA GLY A 550 -29.21 -4.24 -1.85
C GLY A 550 -29.30 -5.74 -2.08
N PHE A 551 -30.52 -6.25 -1.98
CA PHE A 551 -30.77 -7.68 -1.95
C PHE A 551 -30.46 -8.39 -3.28
N GLY A 552 -30.70 -7.79 -4.44
CA GLY A 552 -30.42 -8.46 -5.71
C GLY A 552 -28.92 -8.73 -5.93
N PHE A 553 -28.05 -7.81 -5.53
CA PHE A 553 -26.60 -8.04 -5.55
C PHE A 553 -26.16 -9.05 -4.50
N ILE A 554 -26.81 -9.09 -3.33
CA ILE A 554 -26.59 -10.14 -2.31
C ILE A 554 -26.96 -11.52 -2.89
N CYS A 555 -28.09 -11.65 -3.59
CA CYS A 555 -28.48 -12.87 -4.28
C CYS A 555 -27.47 -13.26 -5.38
N LEU A 556 -26.92 -12.27 -6.08
CA LEU A 556 -25.95 -12.49 -7.15
C LEU A 556 -24.59 -13.01 -6.65
N PHE A 557 -24.06 -12.44 -5.57
CA PHE A 557 -22.67 -12.67 -5.13
C PHE A 557 -22.51 -13.38 -3.78
N GLY A 558 -23.56 -13.47 -2.97
CA GLY A 558 -23.49 -13.98 -1.60
C GLY A 558 -23.73 -15.48 -1.47
N SER A 559 -23.37 -16.05 -0.32
CA SER A 559 -23.70 -17.41 0.06
C SER A 559 -25.18 -17.58 0.42
N LEU A 560 -25.63 -18.84 0.44
CA LEU A 560 -26.98 -19.19 0.89
C LEU A 560 -27.30 -18.65 2.29
N ALA A 561 -26.34 -18.65 3.21
CA ALA A 561 -26.56 -18.20 4.59
C ALA A 561 -26.80 -16.68 4.64
N LEU A 562 -26.01 -15.91 3.91
CA LEU A 562 -26.16 -14.46 3.78
C LEU A 562 -27.49 -14.10 3.10
N VAL A 563 -27.86 -14.81 2.03
CA VAL A 563 -29.13 -14.59 1.32
C VAL A 563 -30.32 -14.92 2.22
N LYS A 564 -30.32 -16.07 2.92
CA LYS A 564 -31.40 -16.45 3.85
C LYS A 564 -31.54 -15.46 5.00
N THR A 565 -30.43 -15.04 5.59
CA THR A 565 -30.44 -14.10 6.73
C THR A 565 -30.90 -12.72 6.29
N SER A 566 -30.42 -12.25 5.14
CA SER A 566 -30.86 -10.97 4.55
C SER A 566 -32.35 -11.00 4.21
N PHE A 567 -32.85 -12.09 3.63
CA PHE A 567 -34.28 -12.26 3.36
C PHE A 567 -35.13 -12.25 4.64
N SER A 568 -34.66 -12.90 5.71
CA SER A 568 -35.34 -12.88 7.02
C SER A 568 -35.40 -11.47 7.62
N LEU A 569 -34.35 -10.66 7.43
CA LEU A 569 -34.35 -9.26 7.84
C LEU A 569 -35.36 -8.42 7.04
N LEU A 570 -35.44 -8.62 5.72
CA LEU A 570 -36.44 -7.97 4.87
C LEU A 570 -37.87 -8.31 5.29
N GLN A 571 -38.12 -9.57 5.68
CA GLN A 571 -39.42 -9.98 6.18
C GLN A 571 -39.81 -9.29 7.50
N LYS A 572 -38.84 -8.98 8.36
CA LYS A 572 -39.05 -8.33 9.66
C LYS A 572 -39.24 -6.81 9.55
N ASP A 573 -38.55 -6.16 8.62
CA ASP A 573 -38.59 -4.70 8.43
C ASP A 573 -39.08 -4.33 7.03
N GLN A 574 -40.38 -4.53 6.79
CA GLN A 574 -41.00 -4.39 5.47
C GLN A 574 -41.01 -2.94 4.95
N SER A 575 -40.94 -1.95 5.84
CA SER A 575 -40.98 -0.52 5.47
C SER A 575 -39.59 0.10 5.29
N GLY A 576 -38.55 -0.43 5.93
CA GLY A 576 -37.26 0.24 6.04
C GLY A 576 -36.39 0.23 4.79
N PHE A 577 -36.53 -0.76 3.91
CA PHE A 577 -35.54 -1.01 2.86
C PHE A 577 -36.02 -0.78 1.41
N GLY A 578 -37.32 -0.51 1.24
CA GLY A 578 -37.96 -0.34 -0.07
C GLY A 578 -38.22 -1.64 -0.82
N LYS A 579 -38.37 -1.53 -2.15
CA LYS A 579 -38.57 -2.69 -3.03
C LYS A 579 -37.22 -3.32 -3.37
N HIS A 580 -37.15 -4.63 -3.23
CA HIS A 580 -35.98 -5.44 -3.52
C HIS A 580 -36.23 -6.33 -4.72
N ARG A 581 -35.22 -6.53 -5.55
CA ARG A 581 -35.32 -7.46 -6.67
C ARG A 581 -34.70 -8.80 -6.30
N VAL A 582 -35.25 -9.87 -6.85
CA VAL A 582 -34.69 -11.23 -6.77
C VAL A 582 -34.41 -11.71 -8.18
N HIS A 583 -33.19 -12.22 -8.39
CA HIS A 583 -32.70 -12.62 -9.71
C HIS A 583 -32.17 -14.04 -9.69
N LEU A 584 -32.19 -14.68 -10.87
CA LEU A 584 -31.67 -16.02 -11.11
C LEU A 584 -30.25 -16.01 -11.69
N LEU A 585 -29.45 -14.99 -11.37
CA LEU A 585 -28.12 -14.74 -11.97
C LEU A 585 -26.93 -15.25 -11.12
N SER A 586 -27.22 -15.81 -9.94
CA SER A 586 -26.22 -16.36 -9.02
C SER A 586 -25.47 -17.54 -9.64
N SER A 587 -24.18 -17.67 -9.34
CA SER A 587 -23.40 -18.85 -9.69
C SER A 587 -23.56 -20.01 -8.70
N ASN A 588 -24.28 -19.80 -7.59
CA ASN A 588 -24.49 -20.81 -6.57
C ASN A 588 -25.89 -21.44 -6.72
N VAL A 589 -25.95 -22.71 -7.12
CA VAL A 589 -27.21 -23.44 -7.33
C VAL A 589 -28.12 -23.41 -6.11
N LYS A 590 -27.57 -23.51 -4.89
CA LYS A 590 -28.38 -23.47 -3.66
C LYS A 590 -29.02 -22.10 -3.43
N VAL A 591 -28.34 -21.03 -3.83
CA VAL A 591 -28.90 -19.67 -3.79
C VAL A 591 -30.01 -19.55 -4.84
N LEU A 592 -29.81 -20.10 -6.04
CA LEU A 592 -30.83 -20.13 -7.09
C LEU A 592 -32.07 -20.90 -6.65
N GLU A 593 -31.92 -22.06 -6.00
CA GLU A 593 -33.02 -22.83 -5.40
C GLU A 593 -33.84 -21.98 -4.44
N PHE A 594 -33.16 -21.32 -3.50
CA PHE A 594 -33.82 -20.46 -2.54
C PHE A 594 -34.50 -19.24 -3.18
N CYS A 595 -33.83 -18.59 -4.14
CA CYS A 595 -34.40 -17.46 -4.89
C CYS A 595 -35.62 -17.89 -5.71
N PHE A 596 -35.57 -19.07 -6.33
CA PHE A 596 -36.66 -19.61 -7.12
C PHE A 596 -37.88 -19.93 -6.26
N ASP A 597 -37.70 -20.48 -5.05
CA ASP A 597 -38.78 -20.65 -4.08
C ASP A 597 -39.45 -19.32 -3.70
N ILE A 598 -38.66 -18.25 -3.56
CA ILE A 598 -39.19 -16.90 -3.30
C ILE A 598 -40.02 -16.43 -4.49
N ILE A 599 -39.54 -16.63 -5.72
CA ILE A 599 -40.22 -16.25 -6.96
C ILE A 599 -41.55 -17.00 -7.12
N LEU A 600 -41.57 -18.31 -6.91
CA LEU A 600 -42.80 -19.11 -7.00
C LEU A 600 -43.87 -18.65 -6.01
N LYS A 601 -43.47 -18.37 -4.76
CA LYS A 601 -44.37 -17.80 -3.74
C LYS A 601 -44.91 -16.43 -4.15
N SER A 602 -44.11 -15.64 -4.88
CA SER A 602 -44.50 -14.30 -5.35
C SER A 602 -45.49 -14.38 -6.49
N ILE A 603 -45.29 -15.32 -7.42
CA ILE A 603 -46.21 -15.57 -8.53
C ILE A 603 -47.54 -16.12 -8.03
N ALA A 604 -47.52 -16.98 -7.00
CA ALA A 604 -48.71 -17.55 -6.38
C ALA A 604 -49.57 -16.53 -5.58
N GLY A 605 -49.16 -15.25 -5.51
CA GLY A 605 -49.93 -14.20 -4.84
C GLY A 605 -49.95 -14.30 -3.31
N GLY A 606 -48.93 -14.92 -2.71
CA GLY A 606 -48.82 -15.03 -1.25
C GLY A 606 -48.80 -13.66 -0.56
N VAL A 607 -49.66 -13.49 0.46
CA VAL A 607 -49.98 -12.21 1.16
C VAL A 607 -48.77 -11.55 1.87
N GLY A 608 -47.58 -12.16 1.84
CA GLY A 608 -46.39 -11.70 2.57
C GLY A 608 -45.24 -11.12 1.74
N GLN A 609 -45.41 -10.82 0.44
CA GLN A 609 -44.26 -10.52 -0.45
C GLN A 609 -44.34 -9.18 -1.22
N GLN A 610 -44.98 -8.16 -0.67
CA GLN A 610 -45.05 -6.82 -1.32
C GLN A 610 -43.67 -6.14 -1.53
N PHE A 611 -42.63 -6.61 -0.84
CA PHE A 611 -41.28 -6.01 -0.86
C PHE A 611 -40.30 -6.69 -1.82
N VAL A 612 -40.63 -7.86 -2.39
CA VAL A 612 -39.81 -8.51 -3.41
C VAL A 612 -40.48 -8.41 -4.78
N VAL A 613 -39.73 -7.92 -5.76
CA VAL A 613 -40.15 -7.81 -7.15
C VAL A 613 -39.32 -8.78 -7.98
N TYR A 614 -39.98 -9.66 -8.72
CA TYR A 614 -39.37 -10.47 -9.76
C TYR A 614 -39.71 -9.87 -11.12
N GLU A 615 -38.72 -9.36 -11.84
CA GLU A 615 -38.88 -8.90 -13.23
C GLU A 615 -38.39 -10.00 -14.18
N ILE A 616 -39.33 -10.57 -14.95
CA ILE A 616 -39.04 -11.63 -15.93
C ILE A 616 -37.93 -11.22 -16.90
N ALA A 617 -37.93 -9.96 -17.34
CA ALA A 617 -36.97 -9.42 -18.29
C ALA A 617 -35.51 -9.57 -17.81
N GLU A 618 -35.25 -9.42 -16.51
CA GLU A 618 -33.90 -9.49 -15.94
C GLU A 618 -33.38 -10.92 -15.85
N SER A 619 -34.29 -11.90 -15.72
CA SER A 619 -33.94 -13.32 -15.69
C SER A 619 -33.66 -13.91 -17.08
N THR A 620 -33.99 -13.19 -18.15
CA THR A 620 -33.69 -13.59 -19.54
C THR A 620 -32.23 -13.83 -19.83
N LEU A 621 -31.36 -13.15 -19.07
CA LEU A 621 -29.91 -13.26 -19.18
C LEU A 621 -29.31 -14.36 -18.30
N ALA A 622 -30.09 -15.01 -17.42
CA ALA A 622 -29.55 -15.97 -16.46
C ALA A 622 -28.81 -17.14 -17.12
N VAL A 623 -29.47 -17.79 -18.08
CA VAL A 623 -28.90 -18.92 -18.82
C VAL A 623 -27.72 -18.48 -19.69
N SER A 624 -27.81 -17.33 -20.38
CA SER A 624 -26.71 -16.84 -21.21
C SER A 624 -25.50 -16.44 -20.37
N LYS A 625 -25.70 -15.82 -19.20
CA LYS A 625 -24.61 -15.47 -18.27
C LYS A 625 -23.97 -16.69 -17.63
N ALA A 626 -24.74 -17.72 -17.28
CA ALA A 626 -24.18 -18.99 -16.81
C ALA A 626 -23.36 -19.66 -17.92
N PHE A 627 -23.83 -19.60 -19.17
CA PHE A 627 -23.10 -20.10 -20.34
C PHE A 627 -21.80 -19.34 -20.61
N GLU A 628 -21.79 -18.01 -20.53
CA GLU A 628 -20.57 -17.18 -20.64
C GLU A 628 -19.51 -17.55 -19.58
N ARG A 629 -19.93 -18.05 -18.42
CA ARG A 629 -19.06 -18.46 -17.30
C ARG A 629 -18.71 -19.95 -17.29
N ASP A 630 -19.23 -20.73 -18.25
CA ASP A 630 -19.13 -22.21 -18.29
C ASP A 630 -19.69 -22.92 -17.04
N GLU A 631 -20.72 -22.35 -16.40
CA GLU A 631 -21.33 -22.85 -15.15
C GLU A 631 -22.45 -23.88 -15.44
N TRP A 632 -22.08 -25.11 -15.86
CA TRP A 632 -23.05 -26.12 -16.31
C TRP A 632 -24.05 -26.59 -15.25
N ASP A 633 -23.66 -26.64 -13.97
CA ASP A 633 -24.59 -26.99 -12.89
C ASP A 633 -25.73 -25.97 -12.78
N VAL A 634 -25.41 -24.69 -12.98
CA VAL A 634 -26.38 -23.58 -13.01
C VAL A 634 -27.25 -23.68 -14.26
N ILE A 635 -26.65 -23.89 -15.44
CA ILE A 635 -27.40 -24.07 -16.69
C ILE A 635 -28.39 -25.23 -16.56
N LYS A 636 -27.94 -26.36 -16.01
CA LYS A 636 -28.74 -27.56 -15.79
C LYS A 636 -29.90 -27.27 -14.84
N TYR A 637 -29.63 -26.60 -13.72
CA TYR A 637 -30.67 -26.20 -12.78
C TYR A 637 -31.71 -25.27 -13.43
N LEU A 638 -31.26 -24.20 -14.10
CA LEU A 638 -32.15 -23.23 -14.75
C LEU A 638 -32.99 -23.86 -15.87
N THR A 639 -32.41 -24.74 -16.69
CA THR A 639 -33.11 -25.35 -17.83
C THR A 639 -34.01 -26.51 -17.44
N ILE A 640 -33.63 -27.33 -16.47
CA ILE A 640 -34.40 -28.53 -16.09
C ILE A 640 -35.42 -28.23 -15.01
N LYS A 641 -35.09 -27.39 -14.03
CA LYS A 641 -35.95 -27.14 -12.86
C LYS A 641 -36.75 -25.85 -12.98
N VAL A 642 -36.13 -24.77 -13.46
CA VAL A 642 -36.77 -23.44 -13.47
C VAL A 642 -37.61 -23.23 -14.73
N LEU A 643 -37.04 -23.49 -15.90
CA LEU A 643 -37.66 -23.22 -17.20
C LEU A 643 -39.05 -23.89 -17.38
N PRO A 644 -39.29 -25.15 -16.98
CA PRO A 644 -40.61 -25.78 -17.14
C PRO A 644 -41.72 -25.16 -16.29
N VAL A 645 -41.37 -24.43 -15.23
CA VAL A 645 -42.33 -23.87 -14.27
C VAL A 645 -42.69 -22.43 -14.62
N ILE A 646 -41.74 -21.64 -15.13
CA ILE A 646 -41.98 -20.24 -15.52
C ILE A 646 -42.38 -20.16 -17.02
N ASP A 647 -43.20 -21.09 -17.51
CA ASP A 647 -43.51 -21.41 -18.93
C ASP A 647 -44.16 -20.28 -19.79
N GLU A 648 -43.93 -19.03 -19.46
CA GLU A 648 -44.07 -17.93 -20.41
C GLU A 648 -42.83 -17.93 -21.32
N LEU A 649 -43.04 -18.23 -22.60
CA LEU A 649 -42.10 -18.41 -23.74
C LEU A 649 -40.97 -17.36 -23.94
N LYS A 650 -40.69 -16.50 -22.97
CA LYS A 650 -39.77 -15.37 -23.04
C LYS A 650 -38.80 -15.27 -21.85
N VAL A 651 -38.83 -16.20 -20.89
CA VAL A 651 -38.06 -16.05 -19.65
C VAL A 651 -36.57 -16.28 -19.82
N PHE A 652 -36.11 -17.08 -20.79
CA PHE A 652 -34.67 -17.27 -21.05
C PHE A 652 -34.32 -17.05 -22.52
N ASN A 653 -33.25 -16.30 -22.78
CA ASN A 653 -32.68 -16.15 -24.10
C ASN A 653 -31.79 -17.36 -24.42
N ILE A 654 -32.40 -18.45 -24.90
CA ILE A 654 -31.70 -19.69 -25.25
C ILE A 654 -31.08 -19.54 -26.64
N THR A 655 -29.76 -19.51 -26.71
CA THR A 655 -29.01 -19.38 -27.97
C THR A 655 -28.81 -20.74 -28.64
N LEU A 656 -28.68 -20.74 -29.98
CA LEU A 656 -28.32 -21.94 -30.73
C LEU A 656 -26.94 -22.49 -30.31
N GLU A 657 -26.03 -21.59 -29.91
CA GLU A 657 -24.70 -21.93 -29.41
C GLU A 657 -24.74 -22.74 -28.11
N LEU A 658 -25.67 -22.39 -27.20
CA LEU A 658 -25.89 -23.15 -25.97
C LEU A 658 -26.37 -24.58 -26.31
N HIS A 659 -27.32 -24.71 -27.23
CA HIS A 659 -27.80 -26.02 -27.67
C HIS A 659 -26.69 -26.85 -28.30
N ALA A 660 -25.93 -26.28 -29.23
CA ALA A 660 -24.79 -26.96 -29.86
C ALA A 660 -23.71 -27.37 -28.83
N SER A 661 -23.47 -26.54 -27.82
CA SER A 661 -22.51 -26.83 -26.76
C SER A 661 -23.00 -27.90 -25.78
N ALA A 662 -24.29 -27.89 -25.44
CA ALA A 662 -24.91 -28.93 -24.62
C ALA A 662 -24.86 -30.30 -25.33
N SER A 663 -25.15 -30.32 -26.64
CA SER A 663 -25.02 -31.54 -27.46
C SER A 663 -23.58 -32.07 -27.48
N ARG A 664 -22.59 -31.20 -27.70
CA ARG A 664 -21.17 -31.59 -27.68
C ARG A 664 -20.71 -32.16 -26.34
N ARG A 665 -21.25 -31.65 -25.23
CA ARG A 665 -20.93 -32.12 -23.87
C ARG A 665 -21.76 -33.34 -23.44
N SER A 666 -22.63 -33.86 -24.29
CA SER A 666 -23.56 -34.95 -23.96
C SER A 666 -24.49 -34.63 -22.78
N GLU A 667 -24.85 -33.36 -22.60
CA GLU A 667 -25.82 -32.91 -21.58
C GLU A 667 -27.25 -33.13 -22.08
N ILE A 668 -27.63 -34.40 -22.26
CA ILE A 668 -28.88 -34.83 -22.93
C ILE A 668 -30.11 -34.18 -22.30
N GLN A 669 -30.15 -34.08 -20.98
CA GLN A 669 -31.27 -33.48 -20.26
C GLN A 669 -31.43 -31.99 -20.56
N VAL A 670 -30.32 -31.26 -20.67
CA VAL A 670 -30.32 -29.83 -21.03
C VAL A 670 -30.79 -29.68 -22.47
N VAL A 671 -30.24 -30.48 -23.39
CA VAL A 671 -30.65 -30.50 -24.81
C VAL A 671 -32.15 -30.74 -24.95
N GLN A 672 -32.69 -31.76 -24.25
CA GLN A 672 -34.11 -32.06 -24.27
C GLN A 672 -34.96 -30.92 -23.71
N ALA A 673 -34.53 -30.31 -22.59
CA ALA A 673 -35.24 -29.22 -21.94
C ALA A 673 -35.29 -27.95 -22.81
N ILE A 674 -34.21 -27.62 -23.51
CA ILE A 674 -34.13 -26.38 -24.32
C ILE A 674 -34.64 -26.56 -25.77
N LYS A 675 -34.76 -27.80 -26.26
CA LYS A 675 -35.19 -28.13 -27.63
C LYS A 675 -36.48 -27.42 -28.07
N PRO A 676 -37.55 -27.32 -27.26
CA PRO A 676 -38.77 -26.62 -27.66
C PRO A 676 -38.54 -25.14 -27.99
N TYR A 677 -37.57 -24.51 -27.33
CA TYR A 677 -37.29 -23.08 -27.43
C TYR A 677 -36.33 -22.75 -28.59
N CYS A 678 -35.52 -23.71 -29.05
CA CYS A 678 -34.66 -23.54 -30.22
C CYS A 678 -35.45 -23.50 -31.55
N LEU A 679 -36.66 -24.06 -31.58
CA LEU A 679 -37.49 -24.15 -32.80
C LEU A 679 -38.19 -22.84 -33.17
N HIS A 680 -38.08 -21.79 -32.36
CA HIS A 680 -38.75 -20.50 -32.57
C HIS A 680 -37.84 -19.41 -33.17
N PHE A 681 -36.72 -19.78 -33.79
CA PHE A 681 -35.88 -18.86 -34.58
C PHE A 681 -36.13 -19.04 -36.09
N PRO A 682 -37.23 -18.50 -36.65
CA PRO A 682 -37.62 -18.73 -38.05
C PRO A 682 -36.68 -18.12 -39.10
N ASN A 683 -35.72 -17.28 -38.70
CA ASN A 683 -34.88 -16.50 -39.62
C ASN A 683 -33.40 -16.88 -39.64
N TYR A 684 -32.99 -17.90 -38.89
CA TYR A 684 -31.64 -18.45 -39.02
C TYR A 684 -31.69 -19.68 -39.92
N SER A 685 -31.33 -19.49 -41.18
CA SER A 685 -30.78 -20.55 -42.04
C SER A 685 -29.53 -21.07 -41.33
N VAL A 686 -29.70 -22.03 -40.42
CA VAL A 686 -28.57 -22.73 -39.81
C VAL A 686 -27.83 -23.40 -40.96
N ASP A 687 -26.59 -22.99 -41.19
CA ASP A 687 -25.71 -23.68 -42.12
C ASP A 687 -25.68 -25.17 -41.73
N PRO A 688 -26.16 -26.08 -42.58
CA PRO A 688 -26.18 -27.51 -42.29
C PRO A 688 -24.80 -28.06 -41.89
N GLN A 689 -23.72 -27.34 -42.24
CA GLN A 689 -22.34 -27.65 -41.85
C GLN A 689 -22.06 -27.50 -40.34
N LEU A 690 -22.80 -26.64 -39.62
CA LEU A 690 -22.61 -26.43 -38.17
C LEU A 690 -23.36 -27.45 -37.31
N LEU A 691 -24.52 -27.94 -37.78
CA LEU A 691 -25.30 -29.01 -37.13
C LEU A 691 -24.69 -30.40 -37.36
N SER A 692 -24.05 -30.63 -38.51
CA SER A 692 -23.45 -31.93 -38.85
C SER A 692 -22.07 -32.16 -38.23
N SER A 693 -21.37 -31.11 -37.79
CA SER A 693 -20.06 -31.19 -37.13
C SER A 693 -20.12 -31.28 -35.59
N THR A 694 -21.30 -31.15 -34.98
CA THR A 694 -21.46 -31.03 -33.52
C THR A 694 -22.09 -32.25 -32.83
N ILE A 695 -22.48 -33.29 -33.56
CA ILE A 695 -22.98 -34.55 -32.96
C ILE A 695 -21.78 -35.49 -32.74
N VAL A 696 -21.13 -35.32 -31.60
CA VAL A 696 -20.20 -36.31 -31.04
C VAL A 696 -21.00 -37.13 -30.03
N GLU A 697 -21.20 -38.42 -30.29
CA GLU A 697 -21.76 -39.33 -29.29
C GLU A 697 -20.66 -39.94 -28.39
N PRO A 698 -21.03 -40.30 -27.15
CA PRO A 698 -20.12 -40.77 -26.11
C PRO A 698 -19.51 -42.13 -26.47
N THR A 699 -18.22 -42.27 -26.20
CA THR A 699 -17.50 -43.54 -26.31
C THR A 699 -17.79 -44.39 -25.06
N ASN A 700 -18.32 -45.59 -25.28
CA ASN A 700 -18.52 -46.69 -24.32
C ASN A 700 -19.27 -46.38 -23.01
N ILE A 701 -20.59 -46.61 -23.03
CA ILE A 701 -21.32 -47.04 -21.84
C ILE A 701 -21.35 -48.57 -21.89
N GLU A 702 -20.49 -49.22 -21.10
CA GLU A 702 -20.83 -50.55 -20.57
C GLU A 702 -22.07 -50.36 -19.69
N GLU A 703 -23.08 -51.20 -19.86
CA GLU A 703 -24.27 -51.23 -19.02
C GLU A 703 -23.84 -51.30 -17.54
N PRO A 704 -24.15 -50.30 -16.70
CA PRO A 704 -23.91 -50.44 -15.28
C PRO A 704 -24.97 -51.39 -14.71
N THR A 705 -24.53 -52.57 -14.26
CA THR A 705 -25.27 -53.40 -13.31
C THR A 705 -25.67 -52.54 -12.12
N THR A 706 -26.97 -52.35 -11.98
CA THR A 706 -27.66 -51.56 -10.96
C THR A 706 -27.55 -52.23 -9.60
N THR A 707 -26.64 -51.78 -8.72
CA THR A 707 -26.76 -52.07 -7.27
C THR A 707 -26.11 -51.08 -6.29
N GLU A 708 -25.48 -49.99 -6.72
CA GLU A 708 -24.94 -48.99 -5.77
C GLU A 708 -25.24 -47.58 -6.26
N TYR A 709 -26.45 -47.06 -6.00
CA TYR A 709 -26.76 -45.61 -5.90
C TYR A 709 -28.26 -45.42 -5.57
N ARG A 710 -28.78 -46.19 -4.60
CA ARG A 710 -30.19 -46.12 -4.15
C ARG A 710 -30.35 -45.68 -2.70
N GLU A 711 -29.43 -44.87 -2.19
CA GLU A 711 -29.54 -44.26 -0.86
C GLU A 711 -29.22 -42.76 -0.92
N THR A 712 -30.15 -41.99 -1.48
CA THR A 712 -30.66 -40.71 -0.94
C THR A 712 -31.59 -40.10 -1.99
N TYR A 713 -32.66 -39.45 -1.54
CA TYR A 713 -33.77 -38.87 -2.32
C TYR A 713 -34.90 -39.86 -2.64
N GLN A 714 -35.73 -40.08 -1.62
CA GLN A 714 -37.10 -40.56 -1.78
C GLN A 714 -37.98 -39.48 -2.42
N ASP A 715 -38.98 -39.97 -3.15
CA ASP A 715 -40.02 -39.28 -3.88
C ASP A 715 -40.79 -38.24 -3.05
N GLU A 716 -40.97 -37.05 -3.63
CA GLU A 716 -42.16 -36.22 -3.38
C GLU A 716 -42.74 -35.75 -4.72
N ASP A 717 -43.94 -36.26 -5.00
CA ASP A 717 -45.02 -35.81 -5.89
C ASP A 717 -44.70 -34.82 -7.02
N MET A 718 -44.46 -35.35 -8.22
CA MET A 718 -44.78 -34.64 -9.46
C MET A 718 -46.30 -34.74 -9.71
N ASP A 719 -46.96 -33.61 -9.94
CA ASP A 719 -48.39 -33.56 -10.28
C ASP A 719 -48.68 -34.39 -11.57
N PRO A 720 -49.52 -35.44 -11.51
CA PRO A 720 -49.86 -36.29 -12.65
C PRO A 720 -50.41 -35.52 -13.87
N ARG A 721 -50.93 -34.30 -13.65
CA ARG A 721 -51.43 -33.43 -14.71
C ARG A 721 -50.33 -32.83 -15.58
N VAL A 722 -49.10 -32.74 -15.08
CA VAL A 722 -47.91 -32.29 -15.84
C VAL A 722 -47.44 -33.40 -16.78
N GLU A 723 -47.49 -34.66 -16.34
CA GLU A 723 -47.10 -35.83 -17.11
C GLU A 723 -48.08 -36.13 -18.26
N GLU A 724 -49.39 -35.95 -18.03
CA GLU A 724 -50.43 -36.13 -19.05
C GLU A 724 -50.41 -35.00 -20.13
N LYS A 725 -50.02 -33.78 -19.76
CA LYS A 725 -49.83 -32.65 -20.70
C LYS A 725 -48.55 -32.77 -21.52
N LEU A 726 -47.51 -33.39 -20.96
CA LEU A 726 -46.27 -33.70 -21.67
C LEU A 726 -46.47 -34.80 -22.72
N ASN A 727 -47.21 -35.87 -22.38
CA ASN A 727 -47.41 -37.02 -23.28
C ASN A 727 -48.40 -36.75 -24.43
N SER A 728 -49.35 -35.82 -24.27
CA SER A 728 -50.36 -35.53 -25.30
C SER A 728 -49.91 -34.57 -26.42
N ARG A 729 -48.76 -33.87 -26.26
CA ARG A 729 -48.28 -32.85 -27.22
C ARG A 729 -47.22 -33.33 -28.23
N TYR A 730 -46.68 -34.53 -28.11
CA TYR A 730 -45.62 -35.03 -29.02
C TYR A 730 -46.14 -35.75 -30.29
N LYS A 731 -47.13 -35.17 -30.98
CA LYS A 731 -47.40 -35.47 -32.39
C LYS A 731 -47.11 -34.23 -33.24
N PHE A 732 -45.84 -33.89 -33.37
CA PHE A 732 -45.41 -32.83 -34.28
C PHE A 732 -45.09 -33.40 -35.67
N GLN A 733 -45.70 -32.80 -36.68
CA GLN A 733 -45.31 -32.95 -38.09
C GLN A 733 -43.89 -32.40 -38.26
N ILE A 734 -42.92 -33.29 -38.46
CA ILE A 734 -41.59 -32.92 -38.95
C ILE A 734 -41.78 -32.46 -40.40
N THR A 735 -41.52 -31.19 -40.68
CA THR A 735 -41.34 -30.71 -42.05
C THR A 735 -40.17 -31.49 -42.66
N GLN A 736 -40.44 -32.27 -43.71
CA GLN A 736 -39.50 -33.17 -44.38
C GLN A 736 -38.18 -32.44 -44.72
N THR A 737 -37.12 -32.70 -43.95
CA THR A 737 -35.76 -32.26 -44.26
C THR A 737 -34.89 -33.47 -44.54
N ASP A 738 -34.25 -33.50 -45.72
CA ASP A 738 -33.27 -34.50 -46.10
C ASP A 738 -32.11 -34.52 -45.06
N VAL A 739 -31.72 -35.72 -44.61
CA VAL A 739 -30.62 -35.96 -43.65
C VAL A 739 -29.35 -36.33 -44.42
N TYR A 740 -28.36 -35.44 -44.41
CA TYR A 740 -27.10 -35.64 -45.13
C TYR A 740 -26.10 -36.48 -44.33
N ILE A 741 -25.63 -37.60 -44.90
CA ILE A 741 -24.67 -38.51 -44.24
C ILE A 741 -23.25 -38.46 -44.82
N ASP A 742 -23.00 -37.54 -45.76
CA ASP A 742 -21.71 -37.33 -46.41
C ASP A 742 -20.56 -37.17 -45.41
N ARG A 743 -20.72 -36.27 -44.42
CA ARG A 743 -19.66 -35.96 -43.46
C ARG A 743 -19.33 -37.13 -42.51
N PRO A 744 -20.32 -37.80 -41.89
CA PRO A 744 -20.07 -39.03 -41.14
C PRO A 744 -19.31 -40.11 -41.91
N ILE A 745 -19.64 -40.30 -43.20
CA ILE A 745 -18.93 -41.24 -44.07
C ILE A 745 -17.50 -40.77 -44.31
N GLN A 746 -17.29 -39.48 -44.62
CA GLN A 746 -15.96 -38.92 -44.85
C GLN A 746 -15.04 -39.00 -43.62
N MET A 747 -15.61 -38.97 -42.42
CA MET A 747 -14.89 -39.14 -41.15
C MET A 747 -14.74 -40.61 -40.72
N LEU A 748 -15.26 -41.56 -41.51
CA LEU A 748 -15.24 -43.01 -41.22
C LEU A 748 -15.95 -43.39 -39.90
N HIS A 749 -16.97 -42.63 -39.49
CA HIS A 749 -17.75 -42.91 -38.28
C HIS A 749 -18.85 -43.96 -38.53
N ILE A 750 -18.44 -45.20 -38.81
CA ILE A 750 -19.32 -46.30 -39.26
C ILE A 750 -20.51 -46.54 -38.32
N GLY A 751 -20.28 -46.55 -37.00
CA GLY A 751 -21.33 -46.78 -36.01
C GLY A 751 -22.43 -45.70 -36.04
N TYR A 752 -22.04 -44.45 -36.30
CA TYR A 752 -22.97 -43.33 -36.40
C TYR A 752 -23.76 -43.36 -37.71
N VAL A 753 -23.11 -43.68 -38.83
CA VAL A 753 -23.78 -43.88 -40.13
C VAL A 753 -24.86 -44.96 -40.02
N LYS A 754 -24.57 -46.08 -39.34
CA LYS A 754 -25.55 -47.16 -39.13
C LYS A 754 -26.75 -46.69 -38.30
N ARG A 755 -26.54 -45.93 -37.22
CA ARG A 755 -27.63 -45.38 -36.39
C ARG A 755 -28.49 -44.39 -37.17
N LEU A 756 -27.88 -43.52 -37.98
CA LEU A 756 -28.61 -42.60 -38.84
C LEU A 756 -29.47 -43.36 -39.85
N ILE A 757 -28.90 -44.37 -40.52
CA ILE A 757 -29.63 -45.25 -41.46
C ILE A 757 -30.82 -45.94 -40.80
N GLN A 758 -30.65 -46.45 -39.57
CA GLN A 758 -31.72 -47.11 -38.83
C GLN A 758 -32.82 -46.12 -38.37
N THR A 759 -32.46 -44.88 -38.06
CA THR A 759 -33.38 -43.89 -37.49
C THR A 759 -34.13 -43.10 -38.56
N TYR A 760 -33.49 -42.82 -39.70
CA TYR A 760 -33.96 -41.89 -40.73
C TYR A 760 -34.04 -42.52 -42.13
N GLN A 761 -34.36 -43.82 -42.22
CA GLN A 761 -34.26 -44.64 -43.42
C GLN A 761 -34.81 -43.97 -44.72
N ASP A 762 -35.91 -43.22 -44.62
CA ASP A 762 -36.59 -42.61 -45.77
C ASP A 762 -36.11 -41.18 -46.11
N TYR A 763 -35.27 -40.57 -45.28
CA TYR A 763 -34.87 -39.18 -45.41
C TYR A 763 -33.37 -39.00 -45.69
N ILE A 764 -32.60 -40.08 -45.79
CA ILE A 764 -31.16 -39.98 -45.97
C ILE A 764 -30.79 -39.66 -47.40
N VAL A 765 -29.90 -38.69 -47.55
CA VAL A 765 -29.37 -38.27 -48.85
C VAL A 765 -27.85 -38.17 -48.81
N ILE A 766 -27.21 -38.69 -49.85
CA ILE A 766 -25.80 -38.50 -50.15
C ILE A 766 -25.73 -37.51 -51.31
N GLN A 767 -25.11 -36.36 -51.06
CA GLN A 767 -25.06 -35.26 -52.03
C GLN A 767 -23.63 -34.92 -52.48
N ASP A 768 -22.63 -35.18 -51.65
CA ASP A 768 -21.24 -34.81 -51.91
C ASP A 768 -20.54 -35.92 -52.73
N PRO A 769 -20.09 -35.63 -53.97
CA PRO A 769 -19.34 -36.60 -54.78
C PRO A 769 -18.07 -37.11 -54.10
N GLN A 770 -17.45 -36.31 -53.21
CA GLN A 770 -16.24 -36.73 -52.50
C GLN A 770 -16.50 -37.87 -51.50
N THR A 771 -17.74 -38.02 -51.04
CA THR A 771 -18.18 -39.18 -50.25
C THR A 771 -17.98 -40.49 -51.01
N TRP A 772 -18.25 -40.49 -52.32
CA TRP A 772 -18.03 -41.66 -53.17
C TRP A 772 -16.55 -42.02 -53.29
N LYS A 773 -15.67 -41.03 -53.42
CA LYS A 773 -14.21 -41.27 -53.37
C LYS A 773 -13.79 -41.87 -52.03
N THR A 774 -14.31 -41.36 -50.91
CA THR A 774 -13.96 -41.85 -49.57
C THR A 774 -14.42 -43.29 -49.34
N VAL A 775 -15.64 -43.63 -49.77
CA VAL A 775 -16.12 -45.02 -49.76
C VAL A 775 -15.30 -45.90 -50.70
N GLY A 776 -14.85 -45.36 -51.84
CA GLY A 776 -13.90 -46.06 -52.70
C GLY A 776 -12.61 -46.42 -51.97
N MET A 777 -12.04 -45.46 -51.23
CA MET A 777 -10.77 -45.60 -50.49
C MET A 777 -10.85 -46.54 -49.29
N HIS A 778 -11.98 -46.60 -48.58
CA HIS A 778 -12.07 -47.26 -47.27
C HIS A 778 -13.24 -48.24 -47.10
N GLY A 779 -14.21 -48.23 -48.01
CA GLY A 779 -15.38 -49.08 -47.96
C GLY A 779 -15.17 -50.46 -48.58
N SER A 780 -16.20 -51.29 -48.50
CA SER A 780 -16.33 -52.56 -49.23
C SER A 780 -17.41 -52.44 -50.32
N VAL A 781 -17.59 -53.49 -51.13
CA VAL A 781 -18.70 -53.55 -52.10
C VAL A 781 -20.06 -53.35 -51.42
N ALA A 782 -20.26 -53.88 -50.21
CA ALA A 782 -21.50 -53.71 -49.45
C ALA A 782 -21.82 -52.23 -49.14
N TRP A 783 -20.79 -51.40 -48.88
CA TRP A 783 -21.00 -49.96 -48.69
C TRP A 783 -21.46 -49.25 -49.97
N VAL A 784 -20.96 -49.70 -51.11
CA VAL A 784 -21.40 -49.17 -52.41
C VAL A 784 -22.87 -49.52 -52.64
N GLU A 785 -23.26 -50.78 -52.40
CA GLU A 785 -24.62 -51.27 -52.63
C GLU A 785 -25.64 -50.73 -51.64
N GLU A 786 -25.37 -50.88 -50.36
CA GLU A 786 -26.36 -50.66 -49.30
C GLU A 786 -26.44 -49.19 -48.88
N ILE A 787 -25.40 -48.40 -49.14
CA ILE A 787 -25.31 -47.01 -48.69
C ILE A 787 -25.24 -46.05 -49.89
N LEU A 788 -24.21 -46.12 -50.73
CA LEU A 788 -24.03 -45.14 -51.81
C LEU A 788 -25.17 -45.18 -52.83
N LEU A 789 -25.44 -46.36 -53.41
CA LEU A 789 -26.44 -46.50 -54.46
C LEU A 789 -27.86 -46.28 -53.95
N LYS A 790 -28.12 -46.64 -52.69
CA LYS A 790 -29.44 -46.52 -52.06
C LYS A 790 -29.81 -45.06 -51.77
N TYR A 791 -28.86 -44.24 -51.33
CA TYR A 791 -29.14 -42.89 -50.81
C TYR A 791 -28.63 -41.74 -51.69
N THR A 792 -28.01 -42.02 -52.85
CA THR A 792 -27.62 -40.99 -53.82
C THR A 792 -28.70 -40.78 -54.89
N LYS A 793 -29.05 -39.52 -55.19
CA LYS A 793 -29.99 -39.19 -56.28
C LYS A 793 -29.38 -39.56 -57.65
N ILE A 794 -30.16 -40.25 -58.50
CA ILE A 794 -29.73 -40.83 -59.80
C ILE A 794 -29.01 -39.82 -60.69
N GLU A 795 -29.47 -38.57 -60.71
CA GLU A 795 -28.94 -37.50 -61.57
C GLU A 795 -27.46 -37.17 -61.33
N LYS A 796 -26.91 -37.53 -60.17
CA LYS A 796 -25.51 -37.26 -59.79
C LYS A 796 -24.58 -38.46 -59.91
N MET A 797 -25.10 -39.65 -60.26
CA MET A 797 -24.30 -40.88 -60.21
C MET A 797 -23.14 -40.90 -61.21
N ALA A 798 -23.30 -40.29 -62.40
CA ALA A 798 -22.30 -40.36 -63.46
C ALA A 798 -20.93 -39.81 -63.04
N THR A 799 -20.90 -38.62 -62.41
CA THR A 799 -19.65 -38.00 -61.92
C THR A 799 -19.11 -38.67 -60.66
N CYS A 800 -19.97 -39.37 -59.91
CA CYS A 800 -19.57 -40.04 -58.68
C CYS A 800 -18.86 -41.39 -58.94
N TYR A 801 -19.14 -42.07 -60.04
CA TYR A 801 -18.45 -43.32 -60.40
C TYR A 801 -16.95 -43.13 -60.68
N ASP A 802 -16.56 -42.03 -61.31
CA ASP A 802 -15.15 -41.72 -61.57
C ASP A 802 -14.39 -41.51 -60.25
N LEU A 803 -15.02 -40.80 -59.31
CA LEU A 803 -14.48 -40.57 -57.96
C LEU A 803 -14.40 -41.86 -57.13
N LEU A 804 -15.42 -42.72 -57.21
CA LEU A 804 -15.40 -44.04 -56.58
C LEU A 804 -14.29 -44.92 -57.16
N ARG A 805 -14.12 -44.91 -58.50
CA ARG A 805 -13.04 -45.62 -59.19
C ARG A 805 -11.67 -45.09 -58.79
N GLU A 806 -11.53 -43.78 -58.63
CA GLU A 806 -10.29 -43.15 -58.14
C GLU A 806 -9.97 -43.58 -56.70
N GLY A 807 -10.97 -43.57 -55.82
CA GLY A 807 -10.83 -44.02 -54.44
C GLY A 807 -10.50 -45.51 -54.35
N ALA A 808 -11.17 -46.35 -55.13
CA ALA A 808 -10.95 -47.80 -55.14
C ALA A 808 -9.53 -48.19 -55.56
N LYS A 809 -8.89 -47.41 -56.45
CA LYS A 809 -7.46 -47.61 -56.78
C LYS A 809 -6.51 -47.40 -55.58
N GLN A 810 -6.96 -46.68 -54.55
CA GLN A 810 -6.20 -46.40 -53.33
C GLN A 810 -6.60 -47.33 -52.17
N ASN A 811 -7.60 -48.18 -52.36
CA ASN A 811 -8.09 -49.11 -51.33
C ASN A 811 -7.34 -50.44 -51.42
N HIS A 812 -6.47 -50.68 -50.44
CA HIS A 812 -5.63 -51.89 -50.40
C HIS A 812 -6.40 -53.17 -50.09
N ASP A 813 -7.53 -53.06 -49.37
CA ASP A 813 -8.26 -54.22 -48.86
C ASP A 813 -9.34 -54.69 -49.84
N TYR A 814 -10.13 -53.75 -50.39
CA TYR A 814 -11.30 -54.05 -51.24
C TYR A 814 -11.27 -53.37 -52.62
N GLY A 815 -10.18 -52.68 -52.97
CA GLY A 815 -10.09 -51.90 -54.19
C GLY A 815 -10.33 -52.71 -55.47
N GLY A 816 -9.75 -53.91 -55.56
CA GLY A 816 -9.94 -54.81 -56.70
C GLY A 816 -11.39 -55.26 -56.89
N GLU A 817 -12.06 -55.62 -55.79
CA GLU A 817 -13.47 -56.03 -55.78
C GLU A 817 -14.39 -54.87 -56.19
N ILE A 818 -14.14 -53.67 -55.65
CA ILE A 818 -14.91 -52.47 -56.00
C ILE A 818 -14.70 -52.10 -57.47
N LEU A 819 -13.47 -52.17 -58.00
CA LEU A 819 -13.19 -51.89 -59.42
C LEU A 819 -13.91 -52.87 -60.34
N GLN A 820 -13.84 -54.17 -60.04
CA GLN A 820 -14.56 -55.20 -60.79
C GLN A 820 -16.08 -54.98 -60.72
N TYR A 821 -16.59 -54.58 -59.56
CA TYR A 821 -17.99 -54.25 -59.35
C TYR A 821 -18.43 -53.05 -60.20
N ILE A 822 -17.63 -51.98 -60.25
CA ILE A 822 -17.89 -50.79 -61.09
C ILE A 822 -17.90 -51.18 -62.57
N ASP A 823 -16.93 -51.97 -63.04
CA ASP A 823 -16.88 -52.42 -64.44
C ASP A 823 -18.12 -53.27 -64.81
N ASN A 824 -18.58 -54.12 -63.90
CA ASN A 824 -19.81 -54.90 -64.07
C ASN A 824 -21.09 -54.04 -64.04
N LEU A 825 -21.14 -53.01 -63.20
CA LEU A 825 -22.25 -52.04 -63.19
C LEU A 825 -22.30 -51.23 -64.48
N SER A 826 -21.13 -50.83 -64.99
CA SER A 826 -20.99 -50.09 -66.25
C SER A 826 -21.61 -50.85 -67.41
N LEU A 827 -21.47 -52.17 -67.43
CA LEU A 827 -22.08 -53.05 -68.44
C LEU A 827 -23.60 -53.21 -68.28
N LYS A 828 -24.12 -53.14 -67.05
CA LYS A 828 -25.57 -53.28 -66.77
C LYS A 828 -26.37 -52.00 -66.98
N ILE A 829 -25.76 -50.83 -66.80
CA ILE A 829 -26.43 -49.53 -66.94
C ILE A 829 -26.44 -49.05 -68.41
N LEU A 830 -25.66 -49.67 -69.30
CA LEU A 830 -25.50 -49.30 -70.71
C LEU A 830 -26.40 -49.99 -71.77
N PRO A 831 -27.61 -50.49 -71.47
CA PRO A 831 -28.58 -50.70 -72.55
C PRO A 831 -29.98 -50.16 -72.19
N THR A 832 -30.29 -48.89 -72.47
CA THR A 832 -31.70 -48.51 -72.81
C THR A 832 -31.96 -47.14 -73.43
N LYS A 833 -30.99 -46.25 -73.69
CA LYS A 833 -31.28 -45.02 -74.46
C LYS A 833 -30.11 -44.61 -75.35
N MET A 834 -30.05 -45.21 -76.55
CA MET A 834 -29.67 -44.56 -77.81
C MET A 834 -29.90 -45.55 -78.97
N LEU A 835 -31.17 -45.81 -79.31
CA LEU A 835 -31.53 -46.19 -80.68
C LEU A 835 -31.69 -44.88 -81.46
N PRO A 836 -31.00 -44.67 -82.60
CA PRO A 836 -31.22 -43.50 -83.43
C PRO A 836 -32.62 -43.60 -84.06
N LYS A 837 -33.44 -42.56 -83.91
CA LYS A 837 -34.65 -42.41 -84.72
C LYS A 837 -34.24 -42.22 -86.18
N LYS A 838 -34.79 -43.06 -87.07
CA LYS A 838 -34.95 -42.73 -88.48
C LYS A 838 -35.99 -41.63 -88.63
#